data_AF-A0AA87TFW0-F1
#
_entry.id   AF-A0AA87TFW0-F1
#
_cell.length_a   1.000
_cell.length_b   1.000
_cell.length_c   1.000
_cell.angle_alpha   90.00
_cell.angle_beta   90.00
_cell.angle_gamma   90.00
#
_symmetry.space_group_name_H-M   'P 1'
#
loop_
_entity.id
_entity.type
_entity.pdbx_description
1 polymer ?
#
loop_
_entity_poly.entity_id
_entity_poly.type
_entity_poly.pdbx_seq_one_letter_code
_entity_poly.pdbx_strand_id
1 'polypeptide(L)'
;MKKPLAIFLSALAVLFFSACNNNYPAPIPVTDIAFEPPLPTKQLSLSVNTTYQLNAKAKPDNATNTKLTYTSDTPTVASVNDKGVITAKKIGQAVVTIKAANNISKEITVTVTAVPVTDIVFDPALPGNPLSLSVGGTCPLHAKVQPENATDKNLTYSSNNEGVASVDAGGLITAKAVGSAKITIKAADGVSKEVPVTVTTTHIPVTEITLPFGETTISLVNGDTRQINAHAMPENATNKQLTYSSDDETVAVVNDKGVITANGVGSAHITIQAADGITKVITVTVTAAHVPVTSIIFDPPLPAQPIELVIGQVYKFGAKAMPEEATNRKLTFTSSNSSIAWPCGEGNSEVKADGIGEATVTITSDDNPTICKVVHFKMKPKPEIKIKTTPAECESNGGEATFTVETLKGKLDYTPEVVEGGAKWLSVAGKDHTDESTDTVRLTVQTNKTVWNRTACIRFKDNITNEYIKISSKKYLEVKLTQKKNENPNVTVRWVHGITPPKEEEKEKIEVIKNKIPTGTYYDTNYVFYWPETQTTTFFNTRKVDHTHAPNGGYPDGNQCWAKTDANMLHWWFEQNKGNIKKYIEKKGITGNAAKAYEPVYTRGLADNQENIKSSIANLFREKCIDKGGDPANGLQWYLFGLDDFENARSNVSSPALFPDVFNKENTPIDRAAIYTKKEFETTLKAALESQKAVGLNRYGADGTQHAITLWGAAFDEDNNIIAIYIGDNNDVSNKIVPYGIWYKDGVDIYAETEPVIDSNDPHYFNPYFFNYSNNSYNDNHYVGQIITLDKGEAQWAEWKRKHP
;
A
#
# COMPACT_ATOMS: atom_id res chain seq x y z
N MET A 1 1.49 -11.61 64.63
CA MET A 1 0.18 -12.25 64.89
C MET A 1 -0.47 -11.63 66.12
N LYS A 2 -1.77 -11.91 66.35
CA LYS A 2 -2.70 -11.38 67.36
C LYS A 2 -2.18 -11.24 68.83
N LYS A 3 -2.50 -10.09 69.47
CA LYS A 3 -3.06 -9.90 70.86
C LYS A 3 -2.27 -10.42 72.10
N PRO A 4 -2.71 -10.18 73.38
CA PRO A 4 -3.03 -8.92 74.10
C PRO A 4 -2.49 -8.91 75.58
N LEU A 5 -2.93 -7.97 76.46
CA LEU A 5 -3.58 -8.16 77.82
C LEU A 5 -3.47 -6.89 78.74
N ALA A 6 -4.19 -6.80 79.88
CA ALA A 6 -4.40 -5.57 80.73
C ALA A 6 -4.84 -5.84 82.22
N ILE A 7 -5.55 -4.88 82.87
CA ILE A 7 -6.16 -4.85 84.26
C ILE A 7 -5.12 -4.48 85.38
N PHE A 8 -5.31 -3.74 86.51
CA PHE A 8 -6.27 -3.58 87.66
C PHE A 8 -6.18 -2.15 88.30
N LEU A 9 -6.85 -1.69 89.40
CA LEU A 9 -8.22 -1.77 90.00
C LEU A 9 -8.28 -0.91 91.32
N SER A 10 -9.43 -0.33 91.76
CA SER A 10 -9.55 0.50 93.02
C SER A 10 -10.98 0.66 93.63
N ALA A 11 -11.11 1.36 94.78
CA ALA A 11 -12.36 1.73 95.55
C ALA A 11 -12.12 3.03 96.41
N LEU A 12 -12.97 3.66 97.25
CA LEU A 12 -14.33 3.46 97.85
C LEU A 12 -15.05 4.88 97.93
N ALA A 13 -15.92 5.44 98.82
CA ALA A 13 -16.70 5.24 100.08
C ALA A 13 -17.75 6.42 100.25
N VAL A 14 -18.51 6.63 101.37
CA VAL A 14 -19.76 5.94 101.82
C VAL A 14 -20.66 6.83 102.77
N LEU A 15 -21.97 7.01 102.43
CA LEU A 15 -23.25 7.13 103.24
C LEU A 15 -23.40 8.11 104.48
N PHE A 16 -24.57 8.57 105.03
CA PHE A 16 -26.01 8.75 104.63
C PHE A 16 -26.92 9.60 105.61
N PHE A 17 -27.86 10.41 105.05
CA PHE A 17 -29.32 10.68 105.37
C PHE A 17 -29.99 11.23 106.70
N SER A 18 -30.72 12.36 106.52
CA SER A 18 -32.15 12.72 106.85
C SER A 18 -32.70 13.39 108.15
N ALA A 19 -33.68 14.30 107.93
CA ALA A 19 -34.53 15.11 108.87
C ALA A 19 -33.88 16.38 109.52
N CYS A 20 -34.57 17.38 110.12
CA CYS A 20 -36.01 17.60 110.44
C CYS A 20 -36.42 19.13 110.49
N ASN A 21 -37.32 19.53 111.40
CA ASN A 21 -38.05 20.83 111.57
C ASN A 21 -38.09 21.25 113.08
N ASN A 22 -38.53 22.39 113.64
CA ASN A 22 -39.05 23.78 113.37
C ASN A 22 -38.95 24.54 114.75
N ASN A 23 -39.29 25.80 115.12
CA ASN A 23 -39.74 27.16 114.68
C ASN A 23 -39.59 28.07 115.96
N TYR A 24 -39.62 29.42 116.09
CA TYR A 24 -39.80 30.66 115.28
C TYR A 24 -39.04 31.85 116.01
N PRO A 25 -38.86 33.07 115.42
CA PRO A 25 -37.98 34.15 115.95
C PRO A 25 -38.67 35.37 116.66
N ALA A 26 -37.88 36.34 117.17
CA ALA A 26 -38.31 37.54 117.93
C ALA A 26 -37.39 38.81 117.75
N PRO A 27 -37.82 40.05 118.13
CA PRO A 27 -37.15 41.34 117.83
C PRO A 27 -36.16 41.89 118.92
N ILE A 28 -35.18 42.72 118.51
CA ILE A 28 -33.82 42.86 119.13
C ILE A 28 -33.16 44.25 118.85
N PRO A 29 -32.22 44.80 119.68
CA PRO A 29 -31.48 46.07 119.43
C PRO A 29 -30.05 45.93 118.82
N VAL A 30 -29.42 47.05 118.43
CA VAL A 30 -28.05 47.17 117.84
C VAL A 30 -26.95 47.38 118.91
N THR A 31 -25.75 46.83 118.70
CA THR A 31 -24.58 46.95 119.61
C THR A 31 -23.24 47.34 118.94
N ASP A 32 -23.01 47.09 117.65
CA ASP A 32 -21.77 47.51 116.94
C ASP A 32 -22.04 47.86 115.45
N ILE A 33 -21.06 48.50 114.80
CA ILE A 33 -21.02 48.76 113.36
C ILE A 33 -19.80 48.04 112.75
N ALA A 34 -20.01 46.97 111.99
CA ALA A 34 -18.93 46.30 111.24
C ALA A 34 -18.65 47.02 109.92
N PHE A 35 -17.39 47.05 109.48
CA PHE A 35 -17.04 47.35 108.08
C PHE A 35 -16.84 46.04 107.32
N GLU A 36 -17.38 45.93 106.12
CA GLU A 36 -17.40 44.68 105.33
C GLU A 36 -16.85 44.97 103.90
N PRO A 37 -15.55 44.71 103.61
CA PRO A 37 -14.55 44.02 104.43
C PRO A 37 -13.98 44.88 105.59
N PRO A 38 -13.31 44.26 106.59
CA PRO A 38 -12.71 44.98 107.70
C PRO A 38 -11.59 45.94 107.24
N LEU A 39 -11.61 47.17 107.77
CA LEU A 39 -10.61 48.20 107.49
C LEU A 39 -9.68 48.39 108.71
N PRO A 40 -8.46 47.79 108.73
CA PRO A 40 -7.66 47.68 109.96
C PRO A 40 -7.01 49.00 110.41
N THR A 41 -6.73 49.92 109.50
CA THR A 41 -5.93 51.14 109.77
C THR A 41 -6.76 52.40 109.97
N LYS A 42 -8.09 52.36 109.75
CA LYS A 42 -8.97 53.55 109.70
C LYS A 42 -8.50 54.66 108.73
N GLN A 43 -7.76 54.32 107.67
CA GLN A 43 -7.29 55.28 106.65
C GLN A 43 -7.55 54.77 105.24
N LEU A 44 -7.74 55.71 104.31
CA LEU A 44 -7.99 55.53 102.89
C LEU A 44 -7.26 56.62 102.09
N SER A 45 -6.77 56.29 100.90
CA SER A 45 -6.19 57.28 99.97
C SER A 45 -6.78 57.07 98.58
N LEU A 46 -7.12 58.16 97.91
CA LEU A 46 -7.88 58.21 96.66
C LEU A 46 -7.25 59.22 95.69
N SER A 47 -7.39 59.01 94.38
CA SER A 47 -7.05 60.06 93.40
C SER A 47 -8.21 61.04 93.28
N VAL A 48 -7.93 62.28 92.88
CA VAL A 48 -8.98 63.28 92.62
C VAL A 48 -9.99 62.74 91.58
N ASN A 49 -11.28 63.04 91.80
CA ASN A 49 -12.43 62.55 91.02
C ASN A 49 -12.73 61.03 91.12
N THR A 50 -12.13 60.29 92.06
CA THR A 50 -12.48 58.88 92.31
C THR A 50 -13.52 58.72 93.43
N THR A 51 -14.16 57.54 93.51
CA THR A 51 -15.13 57.19 94.55
C THR A 51 -14.76 55.88 95.24
N TYR A 52 -15.28 55.69 96.46
CA TYR A 52 -15.08 54.50 97.27
C TYR A 52 -16.34 54.18 98.07
N GLN A 53 -16.89 52.97 97.91
CA GLN A 53 -18.04 52.51 98.69
C GLN A 53 -17.58 52.01 100.06
N LEU A 54 -17.87 52.75 101.12
CA LEU A 54 -17.71 52.27 102.49
C LEU A 54 -18.96 51.48 102.89
N ASN A 55 -18.85 50.15 102.94
CA ASN A 55 -19.91 49.30 103.46
C ASN A 55 -19.82 49.24 104.99
N ALA A 56 -20.86 49.70 105.68
CA ALA A 56 -21.00 49.54 107.12
C ALA A 56 -22.32 48.85 107.47
N LYS A 57 -22.28 47.90 108.42
CA LYS A 57 -23.44 47.09 108.83
C LYS A 57 -23.61 47.10 110.34
N ALA A 58 -24.81 47.47 110.80
CA ALA A 58 -25.20 47.36 112.19
C ALA A 58 -25.29 45.87 112.62
N LYS A 59 -24.76 45.54 113.80
CA LYS A 59 -24.78 44.20 114.41
C LYS A 59 -25.53 44.24 115.75
N PRO A 60 -26.19 43.15 116.19
CA PRO A 60 -26.36 41.87 115.49
C PRO A 60 -27.29 41.98 114.26
N ASP A 61 -27.16 41.03 113.32
CA ASP A 61 -27.87 41.05 112.02
C ASP A 61 -29.41 40.96 112.13
N ASN A 62 -29.93 40.52 113.28
CA ASN A 62 -31.37 40.44 113.58
C ASN A 62 -31.90 41.66 114.38
N ALA A 63 -31.11 42.72 114.53
CA ALA A 63 -31.55 43.95 115.17
C ALA A 63 -32.69 44.63 114.38
N THR A 64 -33.69 45.15 115.09
CA THR A 64 -34.96 45.64 114.55
C THR A 64 -34.88 47.07 113.99
N ASN A 65 -33.78 47.80 114.24
CA ASN A 65 -33.47 49.05 113.56
C ASN A 65 -31.96 49.13 113.26
N THR A 66 -31.58 48.73 112.05
CA THR A 66 -30.19 48.68 111.56
C THR A 66 -29.72 49.97 110.87
N LYS A 67 -30.51 51.05 110.90
CA LYS A 67 -30.22 52.26 110.13
C LYS A 67 -28.94 52.97 110.62
N LEU A 68 -28.05 53.25 109.66
CA LEU A 68 -26.85 54.06 109.83
C LEU A 68 -26.99 55.41 109.12
N THR A 69 -26.15 56.37 109.52
CA THR A 69 -25.97 57.68 108.89
C THR A 69 -24.48 57.98 108.73
N TYR A 70 -24.10 58.73 107.69
CA TYR A 70 -22.73 59.05 107.33
C TYR A 70 -22.52 60.56 107.22
N THR A 71 -21.38 61.07 107.68
CA THR A 71 -20.96 62.49 107.60
C THR A 71 -19.49 62.62 107.26
N SER A 72 -19.06 63.74 106.69
CA SER A 72 -17.65 64.09 106.46
C SER A 72 -17.35 65.47 107.06
N ASP A 73 -16.17 65.65 107.66
CA ASP A 73 -15.73 66.95 108.18
C ASP A 73 -15.47 67.98 107.06
N THR A 74 -15.01 67.50 105.89
CA THR A 74 -14.55 68.33 104.77
C THR A 74 -15.14 67.83 103.44
N PRO A 75 -16.47 67.97 103.21
CA PRO A 75 -17.16 67.42 102.02
C PRO A 75 -16.73 68.00 100.66
N THR A 76 -15.90 69.05 100.68
CA THR A 76 -15.27 69.69 99.51
C THR A 76 -13.95 69.02 99.10
N VAL A 77 -13.29 68.31 100.02
CA VAL A 77 -12.13 67.44 99.75
C VAL A 77 -12.61 66.03 99.48
N ALA A 78 -13.35 65.43 100.42
CA ALA A 78 -14.06 64.17 100.21
C ALA A 78 -15.43 64.17 100.91
N SER A 79 -16.51 63.99 100.16
CA SER A 79 -17.87 63.86 100.73
C SER A 79 -18.31 62.40 100.80
N VAL A 80 -19.08 62.04 101.82
CA VAL A 80 -19.81 60.77 101.89
C VAL A 80 -21.32 61.00 101.67
N ASN A 81 -22.03 60.05 101.07
CA ASN A 81 -23.49 60.07 100.94
C ASN A 81 -24.19 59.16 101.98
N ASP A 82 -25.53 59.18 101.98
CA ASP A 82 -26.40 58.40 102.88
C ASP A 82 -26.22 56.86 102.75
N LYS A 83 -25.63 56.40 101.65
CA LYS A 83 -25.32 54.99 101.35
C LYS A 83 -23.85 54.62 101.61
N GLY A 84 -23.04 55.53 102.14
CA GLY A 84 -21.62 55.30 102.44
C GLY A 84 -20.65 55.46 101.27
N VAL A 85 -21.10 55.97 100.10
CA VAL A 85 -20.18 56.28 98.99
C VAL A 85 -19.41 57.55 99.31
N ILE A 86 -18.09 57.42 99.45
CA ILE A 86 -17.12 58.50 99.54
C ILE A 86 -16.76 58.95 98.12
N THR A 87 -16.65 60.26 97.89
CA THR A 87 -16.22 60.87 96.62
C THR A 87 -15.10 61.86 96.88
N ALA A 88 -13.91 61.58 96.34
CA ALA A 88 -12.75 62.46 96.37
C ALA A 88 -12.88 63.56 95.30
N LYS A 89 -12.93 64.83 95.71
CA LYS A 89 -13.22 65.98 94.83
C LYS A 89 -12.06 66.94 94.66
N LYS A 90 -11.22 67.10 95.67
CA LYS A 90 -10.08 68.02 95.66
C LYS A 90 -8.93 67.45 96.49
N ILE A 91 -7.71 67.68 96.03
CA ILE A 91 -6.46 67.32 96.72
C ILE A 91 -6.47 67.89 98.16
N GLY A 92 -6.18 67.04 99.16
CA GLY A 92 -6.30 67.36 100.58
C GLY A 92 -6.58 66.13 101.46
N GLN A 93 -7.04 66.35 102.70
CA GLN A 93 -7.54 65.30 103.62
C GLN A 93 -8.92 65.64 104.19
N ALA A 94 -9.68 64.62 104.59
CA ALA A 94 -10.99 64.70 105.26
C ALA A 94 -11.23 63.47 106.16
N VAL A 95 -12.08 63.57 107.18
CA VAL A 95 -12.52 62.45 108.03
C VAL A 95 -14.01 62.16 107.82
N VAL A 96 -14.35 60.88 107.67
CA VAL A 96 -15.70 60.36 107.50
C VAL A 96 -16.15 59.59 108.75
N THR A 97 -17.29 59.99 109.31
CA THR A 97 -17.91 59.44 110.52
C THR A 97 -19.20 58.69 110.18
N ILE A 98 -19.43 57.55 110.82
CA ILE A 98 -20.55 56.63 110.58
C ILE A 98 -21.22 56.33 111.91
N LYS A 99 -22.55 56.47 112.00
CA LYS A 99 -23.30 56.46 113.26
C LYS A 99 -24.63 55.71 113.17
N ALA A 100 -24.97 54.94 114.20
CA ALA A 100 -26.22 54.22 114.36
C ALA A 100 -27.27 55.01 115.16
N ALA A 101 -28.54 54.62 115.05
CA ALA A 101 -29.67 55.30 115.70
C ALA A 101 -29.56 55.38 117.25
N ASN A 102 -28.86 54.45 117.90
CA ASN A 102 -28.57 54.46 119.34
C ASN A 102 -27.21 55.10 119.69
N ASN A 103 -26.69 55.98 118.83
CA ASN A 103 -25.47 56.77 118.97
C ASN A 103 -24.11 56.05 118.90
N ILE A 104 -24.05 54.72 118.73
CA ILE A 104 -22.79 54.00 118.42
C ILE A 104 -22.19 54.54 117.10
N SER A 105 -20.87 54.74 117.03
CA SER A 105 -20.19 55.28 115.84
C SER A 105 -18.76 54.75 115.61
N LYS A 106 -18.28 54.88 114.35
CA LYS A 106 -16.89 54.63 113.91
C LYS A 106 -16.47 55.64 112.84
N GLU A 107 -15.16 55.78 112.59
CA GLU A 107 -14.58 56.84 111.73
C GLU A 107 -13.42 56.34 110.86
N ILE A 108 -13.17 57.03 109.74
CA ILE A 108 -12.11 56.74 108.76
C ILE A 108 -11.58 58.04 108.11
N THR A 109 -10.25 58.20 107.99
CA THR A 109 -9.61 59.33 107.30
C THR A 109 -9.41 59.05 105.81
N VAL A 110 -9.56 60.06 104.96
CA VAL A 110 -9.46 60.00 103.50
C VAL A 110 -8.44 61.04 103.00
N THR A 111 -7.48 60.63 102.18
CA THR A 111 -6.49 61.50 101.51
C THR A 111 -6.75 61.55 100.00
N VAL A 112 -6.49 62.70 99.36
CA VAL A 112 -6.75 62.92 97.92
C VAL A 112 -5.52 63.49 97.20
N THR A 113 -5.13 62.92 96.04
CA THR A 113 -3.92 63.30 95.27
C THR A 113 -4.17 63.61 93.78
N ALA A 114 -3.19 64.24 93.13
CA ALA A 114 -3.18 64.58 91.70
C ALA A 114 -2.86 63.38 90.78
N VAL A 115 -2.99 63.57 89.46
CA VAL A 115 -2.62 62.60 88.41
C VAL A 115 -1.73 63.27 87.34
N PRO A 116 -0.49 62.81 87.10
CA PRO A 116 0.40 63.33 86.06
C PRO A 116 0.11 62.72 84.67
N VAL A 117 0.72 63.25 83.61
CA VAL A 117 0.81 62.57 82.30
C VAL A 117 1.96 61.55 82.34
N THR A 118 1.79 60.44 81.62
CA THR A 118 2.77 59.35 81.50
C THR A 118 3.12 58.99 80.05
N ASP A 119 2.24 59.29 79.08
CA ASP A 119 2.54 59.16 77.63
C ASP A 119 1.71 60.16 76.79
N ILE A 120 2.13 60.36 75.54
CA ILE A 120 1.36 61.04 74.48
C ILE A 120 1.01 59.98 73.43
N VAL A 121 -0.28 59.69 73.21
CA VAL A 121 -0.73 58.72 72.19
C VAL A 121 -1.34 59.43 70.99
N PHE A 122 -1.27 58.79 69.81
CA PHE A 122 -1.97 59.25 68.61
C PHE A 122 -3.23 58.40 68.44
N ASP A 123 -4.40 59.04 68.36
CA ASP A 123 -5.70 58.38 68.22
C ASP A 123 -6.60 59.18 67.26
N PRO A 124 -6.74 58.75 65.98
CA PRO A 124 -6.21 57.50 65.41
C PRO A 124 -4.67 57.45 65.33
N ALA A 125 -4.14 56.23 65.26
CA ALA A 125 -2.70 55.99 65.07
C ALA A 125 -2.22 56.53 63.72
N LEU A 126 -0.93 56.92 63.66
CA LEU A 126 -0.32 57.49 62.46
C LEU A 126 -0.28 56.47 61.31
N PRO A 127 -0.50 56.88 60.05
CA PRO A 127 -0.51 55.97 58.90
C PRO A 127 0.88 55.44 58.52
N GLY A 128 1.95 55.99 59.11
CA GLY A 128 3.32 55.51 58.97
C GLY A 128 4.25 56.16 59.99
N ASN A 129 5.34 55.48 60.32
CA ASN A 129 6.45 56.01 61.11
C ASN A 129 7.77 55.41 60.60
N PRO A 130 8.57 56.14 59.78
CA PRO A 130 8.35 57.52 59.34
C PRO A 130 7.09 57.70 58.50
N LEU A 131 6.50 58.89 58.60
CA LEU A 131 5.36 59.33 57.81
C LEU A 131 5.85 59.71 56.40
N SER A 132 5.36 59.04 55.35
CA SER A 132 5.70 59.39 53.96
C SER A 132 4.61 60.24 53.32
N LEU A 133 5.00 61.36 52.69
CA LEU A 133 4.11 62.27 51.97
C LEU A 133 4.71 62.62 50.60
N SER A 134 3.88 62.89 49.60
CA SER A 134 4.35 63.60 48.39
C SER A 134 4.44 65.11 48.66
N VAL A 135 5.24 65.82 47.88
CA VAL A 135 5.26 67.31 47.90
C VAL A 135 3.84 67.85 47.71
N GLY A 136 3.40 68.74 48.60
CA GLY A 136 2.04 69.29 48.66
C GLY A 136 1.05 68.50 49.53
N GLY A 137 1.42 67.31 50.02
CA GLY A 137 0.57 66.50 50.90
C GLY A 137 0.48 67.02 52.35
N THR A 138 -0.58 66.67 53.06
CA THR A 138 -0.81 67.06 54.46
C THR A 138 -1.28 65.88 55.33
N CYS A 139 -1.09 65.96 56.65
CA CYS A 139 -1.48 64.90 57.60
C CYS A 139 -1.67 65.42 59.05
N PRO A 140 -2.82 65.21 59.71
CA PRO A 140 -3.05 65.69 61.08
C PRO A 140 -2.50 64.75 62.18
N LEU A 141 -1.78 65.30 63.14
CA LEU A 141 -1.33 64.61 64.37
C LEU A 141 -2.41 64.66 65.45
N HIS A 142 -3.29 63.66 65.50
CA HIS A 142 -4.32 63.52 66.54
C HIS A 142 -3.76 63.07 67.90
N ALA A 143 -2.89 63.87 68.51
CA ALA A 143 -2.22 63.55 69.77
C ALA A 143 -3.11 63.81 71.01
N LYS A 144 -3.03 62.92 71.99
CA LYS A 144 -3.75 62.97 73.27
C LYS A 144 -2.82 62.57 74.42
N VAL A 145 -2.97 63.16 75.61
CA VAL A 145 -2.23 62.72 76.80
C VAL A 145 -2.85 61.46 77.43
N GLN A 146 -2.03 60.63 78.06
CA GLN A 146 -2.40 59.47 78.87
C GLN A 146 -1.82 59.60 80.28
N PRO A 147 -2.54 59.21 81.35
CA PRO A 147 -3.93 58.74 81.36
C PRO A 147 -4.92 59.87 81.08
N GLU A 148 -6.14 59.54 80.65
CA GLU A 148 -7.16 60.55 80.30
C GLU A 148 -7.58 61.42 81.50
N ASN A 149 -7.42 60.97 82.74
CA ASN A 149 -7.68 61.78 83.94
C ASN A 149 -6.45 62.57 84.44
N ALA A 150 -5.40 62.72 83.63
CA ALA A 150 -4.27 63.61 83.92
C ALA A 150 -4.72 65.06 84.16
N THR A 151 -4.03 65.73 85.09
CA THR A 151 -4.46 67.01 85.68
C THR A 151 -4.17 68.21 84.76
N ASP A 152 -3.10 68.15 83.99
CA ASP A 152 -2.81 69.02 82.84
C ASP A 152 -2.82 68.17 81.57
N LYS A 153 -3.23 68.76 80.45
CA LYS A 153 -3.42 68.09 79.15
C LYS A 153 -2.85 68.87 77.96
N ASN A 154 -2.20 70.01 78.21
CA ASN A 154 -1.74 70.90 77.14
C ASN A 154 -0.57 70.28 76.36
N LEU A 155 -0.63 70.39 75.02
CA LEU A 155 0.39 69.90 74.09
C LEU A 155 0.94 71.04 73.22
N THR A 156 2.19 70.90 72.79
CA THR A 156 2.91 71.84 71.91
C THR A 156 3.63 71.09 70.79
N TYR A 157 3.80 71.72 69.62
CA TYR A 157 4.29 71.09 68.38
C TYR A 157 5.42 71.92 67.72
N SER A 158 6.38 71.28 67.05
CA SER A 158 7.42 71.95 66.26
C SER A 158 8.12 71.02 65.25
N SER A 159 8.48 71.49 64.04
CA SER A 159 9.39 70.78 63.12
C SER A 159 10.86 71.15 63.32
N ASN A 160 11.77 70.23 63.03
CA ASN A 160 13.21 70.54 62.88
C ASN A 160 13.58 71.09 61.48
N ASN A 161 12.67 70.99 60.49
CA ASN A 161 12.93 71.40 59.11
C ASN A 161 11.62 71.86 58.43
N GLU A 162 11.15 73.03 58.86
CA GLU A 162 9.97 73.75 58.34
C GLU A 162 9.97 73.99 56.81
N GLY A 163 11.13 73.87 56.14
CA GLY A 163 11.26 73.96 54.67
C GLY A 163 10.94 72.67 53.92
N VAL A 164 11.06 71.51 54.58
CA VAL A 164 10.68 70.20 54.03
C VAL A 164 9.29 69.79 54.51
N ALA A 165 9.03 69.86 55.82
CA ALA A 165 7.69 69.68 56.38
C ALA A 165 7.48 70.57 57.61
N SER A 166 6.35 71.28 57.65
CA SER A 166 5.93 72.15 58.75
C SER A 166 4.82 71.51 59.57
N VAL A 167 4.65 71.93 60.83
CA VAL A 167 3.47 71.61 61.65
C VAL A 167 2.83 72.88 62.22
N ASP A 168 1.50 72.94 62.31
CA ASP A 168 0.79 74.05 62.96
C ASP A 168 0.44 73.76 64.45
N ALA A 169 -0.14 74.76 65.12
CA ALA A 169 -0.55 74.64 66.53
C ALA A 169 -1.73 73.68 66.77
N GLY A 170 -2.43 73.24 65.71
CA GLY A 170 -3.45 72.19 65.75
C GLY A 170 -2.89 70.78 65.47
N GLY A 171 -1.60 70.68 65.12
CA GLY A 171 -0.93 69.42 64.79
C GLY A 171 -0.98 69.04 63.30
N LEU A 172 -1.40 69.91 62.39
CA LEU A 172 -1.45 69.60 60.96
C LEU A 172 -0.05 69.70 60.31
N ILE A 173 0.45 68.59 59.78
CA ILE A 173 1.70 68.52 59.00
C ILE A 173 1.42 68.89 57.54
N THR A 174 2.32 69.68 56.93
CA THR A 174 2.31 70.00 55.49
C THR A 174 3.70 69.78 54.87
N ALA A 175 3.77 68.96 53.81
CA ALA A 175 5.00 68.66 53.06
C ALA A 175 5.24 69.67 51.92
N LYS A 176 6.43 70.27 51.87
CA LYS A 176 6.77 71.42 51.00
C LYS A 176 7.84 71.13 49.96
N ALA A 177 8.82 70.28 50.27
CA ALA A 177 9.95 69.97 49.39
C ALA A 177 10.46 68.56 49.64
N VAL A 178 11.03 67.90 48.62
CA VAL A 178 11.63 66.56 48.74
C VAL A 178 12.76 66.55 49.77
N GLY A 179 12.76 65.58 50.69
CA GLY A 179 13.75 65.50 51.76
C GLY A 179 13.23 64.75 52.99
N SER A 180 13.82 65.03 54.16
CA SER A 180 13.31 64.57 55.46
C SER A 180 13.24 65.68 56.50
N ALA A 181 12.31 65.52 57.44
CA ALA A 181 12.05 66.39 58.57
C ALA A 181 11.62 65.54 59.78
N LYS A 182 11.49 66.17 60.95
CA LYS A 182 11.02 65.52 62.18
C LYS A 182 10.16 66.48 62.98
N ILE A 183 8.94 66.05 63.29
CA ILE A 183 8.00 66.78 64.15
C ILE A 183 8.14 66.30 65.59
N THR A 184 8.13 67.23 66.54
CA THR A 184 8.17 66.95 67.99
C THR A 184 6.87 67.42 68.63
N ILE A 185 6.33 66.62 69.55
CA ILE A 185 5.13 66.91 70.35
C ILE A 185 5.55 66.88 71.83
N LYS A 186 5.14 67.85 72.65
CA LYS A 186 5.53 67.93 74.07
C LYS A 186 4.38 68.37 74.99
N ALA A 187 4.24 67.69 76.14
CA ALA A 187 3.30 67.98 77.22
C ALA A 187 3.93 68.85 78.33
N ALA A 188 3.06 69.45 79.15
CA ALA A 188 3.43 70.44 80.18
C ALA A 188 4.38 69.91 81.27
N ASP A 189 4.26 68.65 81.68
CA ASP A 189 5.12 68.01 82.69
C ASP A 189 6.41 67.38 82.11
N GLY A 190 6.67 67.59 80.81
CA GLY A 190 7.95 67.30 80.17
C GLY A 190 7.96 66.07 79.26
N VAL A 191 6.90 65.25 79.26
CA VAL A 191 6.75 64.11 78.33
C VAL A 191 6.78 64.62 76.88
N SER A 192 7.53 63.96 76.00
CA SER A 192 7.61 64.33 74.57
C SER A 192 7.71 63.11 73.65
N LYS A 193 7.28 63.29 72.40
CA LYS A 193 7.25 62.25 71.35
C LYS A 193 7.66 62.84 70.02
N GLU A 194 8.28 62.03 69.17
CA GLU A 194 8.83 62.43 67.88
C GLU A 194 8.19 61.65 66.72
N VAL A 195 8.00 62.32 65.57
CA VAL A 195 7.46 61.77 64.32
C VAL A 195 8.38 62.19 63.16
N PRO A 196 9.26 61.31 62.66
CA PRO A 196 10.01 61.56 61.42
C PRO A 196 9.08 61.55 60.19
N VAL A 197 9.37 62.44 59.24
CA VAL A 197 8.59 62.65 58.01
C VAL A 197 9.54 62.61 56.81
N THR A 198 9.16 61.87 55.76
CA THR A 198 9.88 61.79 54.48
C THR A 198 8.99 62.35 53.37
N VAL A 199 9.56 63.17 52.49
CA VAL A 199 8.83 63.81 51.38
C VAL A 199 9.40 63.36 50.04
N THR A 200 8.54 62.85 49.15
CA THR A 200 8.91 62.28 47.85
C THR A 200 8.24 62.99 46.67
N THR A 201 8.70 62.68 45.45
CA THR A 201 8.05 63.09 44.19
C THR A 201 7.11 62.00 43.65
N THR A 202 6.27 62.33 42.66
CA THR A 202 5.29 61.44 42.05
C THR A 202 5.86 60.77 40.79
N HIS A 203 5.71 59.44 40.67
CA HIS A 203 6.09 58.67 39.48
C HIS A 203 5.05 58.81 38.36
N ILE A 204 5.47 58.86 37.09
CA ILE A 204 4.59 58.89 35.92
C ILE A 204 5.00 57.73 35.00
N PRO A 205 4.23 56.62 34.94
CA PRO A 205 4.63 55.42 34.21
C PRO A 205 4.47 55.58 32.68
N VAL A 206 5.20 54.76 31.93
CA VAL A 206 4.95 54.51 30.51
C VAL A 206 3.70 53.63 30.36
N THR A 207 2.86 53.96 29.38
CA THR A 207 1.62 53.21 29.07
C THR A 207 1.60 52.61 27.67
N GLU A 208 2.39 53.14 26.72
CA GLU A 208 2.43 52.65 25.33
C GLU A 208 3.81 52.84 24.67
N ILE A 209 4.13 51.97 23.70
CA ILE A 209 5.16 52.20 22.67
C ILE A 209 4.47 52.45 21.32
N THR A 210 4.65 53.65 20.79
CA THR A 210 4.16 54.07 19.47
C THR A 210 5.21 53.87 18.38
N LEU A 211 4.75 53.53 17.17
CA LEU A 211 5.54 53.38 15.94
C LEU A 211 4.86 54.19 14.81
N PRO A 212 5.59 54.62 13.77
CA PRO A 212 4.99 55.21 12.58
C PRO A 212 4.07 54.21 11.85
N PHE A 213 3.11 54.75 11.10
CA PHE A 213 2.11 53.95 10.40
C PHE A 213 2.76 53.00 9.38
N GLY A 214 2.55 51.70 9.56
CA GLY A 214 3.08 50.64 8.70
C GLY A 214 4.40 49.99 9.16
N GLU A 215 5.06 50.44 10.22
CA GLU A 215 6.35 49.87 10.66
C GLU A 215 6.23 48.55 11.47
N THR A 216 5.05 47.91 11.52
CA THR A 216 4.86 46.59 12.18
C THR A 216 5.46 45.41 11.39
N THR A 217 5.72 45.59 10.10
CA THR A 217 6.33 44.58 9.22
C THR A 217 7.36 45.24 8.31
N ILE A 218 8.56 44.67 8.24
CA ILE A 218 9.71 45.18 7.50
C ILE A 218 10.21 44.08 6.54
N SER A 219 10.53 44.45 5.30
CA SER A 219 11.23 43.59 4.35
C SER A 219 12.57 44.21 3.97
N LEU A 220 13.64 43.42 3.91
CA LEU A 220 15.01 43.82 3.60
C LEU A 220 15.67 42.79 2.66
N VAL A 221 16.63 43.20 1.84
CA VAL A 221 17.55 42.25 1.18
C VAL A 221 18.69 41.92 2.14
N ASN A 222 19.25 40.71 2.04
CA ASN A 222 20.40 40.34 2.88
C ASN A 222 21.58 41.32 2.70
N GLY A 223 22.09 41.87 3.80
CA GLY A 223 23.08 42.96 3.82
C GLY A 223 22.52 44.38 3.97
N ASP A 224 21.21 44.60 3.80
CA ASP A 224 20.57 45.91 4.02
C ASP A 224 20.46 46.28 5.52
N THR A 225 20.26 47.57 5.79
CA THR A 225 20.00 48.11 7.14
C THR A 225 18.80 49.05 7.18
N ARG A 226 18.10 49.13 8.32
CA ARG A 226 16.95 50.05 8.52
C ARG A 226 16.78 50.48 9.98
N GLN A 227 16.50 51.77 10.19
CA GLN A 227 16.16 52.36 11.49
C GLN A 227 14.70 52.09 11.88
N ILE A 228 14.44 51.74 13.14
CA ILE A 228 13.12 51.72 13.80
C ILE A 228 12.89 53.06 14.50
N ASN A 229 11.72 53.68 14.34
CA ASN A 229 11.42 55.01 14.89
C ASN A 229 10.43 54.94 16.07
N ALA A 230 10.75 54.16 17.10
CA ALA A 230 9.88 53.92 18.25
C ALA A 230 9.94 55.02 19.31
N HIS A 231 8.81 55.29 19.97
CA HIS A 231 8.71 56.26 21.07
C HIS A 231 7.88 55.72 22.24
N ALA A 232 8.31 55.97 23.48
CA ALA A 232 7.55 55.67 24.70
C ALA A 232 6.59 56.81 25.06
N MET A 233 5.37 56.46 25.45
CA MET A 233 4.28 57.39 25.80
C MET A 233 3.71 57.10 27.20
N PRO A 234 3.21 58.10 27.95
CA PRO A 234 3.10 59.51 27.57
C PRO A 234 4.46 60.25 27.59
N GLU A 235 4.54 61.39 26.89
CA GLU A 235 5.80 62.13 26.75
C GLU A 235 6.37 62.66 28.08
N ASN A 236 5.54 62.81 29.11
CA ASN A 236 5.96 63.20 30.47
C ASN A 236 6.26 62.02 31.40
N ALA A 237 6.33 60.78 30.89
CA ALA A 237 6.73 59.62 31.69
C ALA A 237 8.14 59.77 32.28
N THR A 238 8.31 59.33 33.54
CA THR A 238 9.54 59.55 34.31
C THR A 238 10.73 58.69 33.88
N ASN A 239 10.53 57.69 33.03
CA ASN A 239 11.57 56.96 32.32
C ASN A 239 11.10 56.64 30.89
N LYS A 240 11.84 57.09 29.87
CA LYS A 240 11.51 56.91 28.44
C LYS A 240 12.54 56.08 27.66
N GLN A 241 13.40 55.34 28.36
CA GLN A 241 14.37 54.45 27.72
C GLN A 241 13.67 53.32 26.95
N LEU A 242 14.22 52.99 25.78
CA LEU A 242 13.82 51.85 24.96
C LEU A 242 15.00 50.88 24.82
N THR A 243 14.70 49.59 24.77
CA THR A 243 15.65 48.51 24.53
C THR A 243 15.12 47.61 23.41
N TYR A 244 16.03 46.99 22.66
CA TYR A 244 15.72 46.21 21.46
C TYR A 244 16.37 44.83 21.54
N SER A 245 15.71 43.80 21.04
CA SER A 245 16.26 42.44 20.90
C SER A 245 15.62 41.72 19.71
N SER A 246 16.39 40.90 19.00
CA SER A 246 15.88 39.94 18.01
C SER A 246 15.60 38.58 18.66
N ASP A 247 14.68 37.79 18.11
CA ASP A 247 14.56 36.36 18.41
C ASP A 247 15.54 35.50 17.57
N ASP A 248 15.96 35.99 16.40
CA ASP A 248 16.96 35.38 15.52
C ASP A 248 17.91 36.42 14.92
N GLU A 249 19.05 36.63 15.59
CA GLU A 249 20.15 37.50 15.11
C GLU A 249 20.89 36.94 13.88
N THR A 250 20.70 35.66 13.52
CA THR A 250 21.27 35.07 12.30
C THR A 250 20.50 35.50 11.05
N VAL A 251 19.20 35.79 11.20
CA VAL A 251 18.36 36.42 10.17
C VAL A 251 18.51 37.94 10.22
N ALA A 252 18.25 38.57 11.38
CA ALA A 252 18.34 40.02 11.52
C ALA A 252 18.75 40.44 12.94
N VAL A 253 19.81 41.23 13.07
CA VAL A 253 20.28 41.80 14.34
C VAL A 253 19.79 43.24 14.50
N VAL A 254 19.53 43.69 15.74
CA VAL A 254 19.17 45.08 16.06
C VAL A 254 20.11 45.64 17.11
N ASN A 255 20.54 46.90 16.96
CA ASN A 255 21.46 47.54 17.92
C ASN A 255 20.73 48.39 18.99
N ASP A 256 21.52 48.93 19.93
CA ASP A 256 21.11 49.81 21.04
C ASP A 256 20.30 51.04 20.59
N LYS A 257 20.42 51.45 19.32
CA LYS A 257 19.75 52.61 18.72
C LYS A 257 18.54 52.23 17.87
N GLY A 258 18.20 50.95 17.77
CA GLY A 258 17.09 50.47 16.94
C GLY A 258 17.41 50.38 15.44
N VAL A 259 18.68 50.30 15.03
CA VAL A 259 19.05 49.97 13.64
C VAL A 259 19.07 48.45 13.49
N ILE A 260 18.25 47.94 12.56
CA ILE A 260 18.24 46.56 12.09
C ILE A 260 19.30 46.38 11.01
N THR A 261 20.01 45.26 11.02
CA THR A 261 20.88 44.77 9.93
C THR A 261 20.44 43.37 9.52
N ALA A 262 20.26 43.14 8.22
CA ALA A 262 19.89 41.84 7.66
C ALA A 262 21.15 40.96 7.45
N ASN A 263 21.17 39.78 8.08
CA ASN A 263 22.32 38.87 8.12
C ASN A 263 22.09 37.56 7.34
N GLY A 264 20.84 37.09 7.24
CA GLY A 264 20.49 35.81 6.66
C GLY A 264 19.04 35.75 6.19
N VAL A 265 18.77 34.94 5.15
CA VAL A 265 17.43 34.83 4.54
C VAL A 265 16.48 34.08 5.47
N GLY A 266 15.35 34.69 5.82
CA GLY A 266 14.41 34.14 6.79
C GLY A 266 13.42 35.19 7.32
N SER A 267 12.89 34.95 8.52
CA SER A 267 12.07 35.94 9.25
C SER A 267 12.40 35.91 10.74
N ALA A 268 12.47 37.10 11.34
CA ALA A 268 12.77 37.34 12.76
C ALA A 268 11.82 38.40 13.34
N HIS A 269 11.66 38.40 14.66
CA HIS A 269 10.85 39.35 15.41
C HIS A 269 11.76 40.27 16.25
N ILE A 270 11.69 41.56 15.96
CA ILE A 270 12.32 42.56 16.83
C ILE A 270 11.33 42.95 17.92
N THR A 271 11.71 42.65 19.16
CA THR A 271 11.01 43.11 20.36
C THR A 271 11.60 44.45 20.81
N ILE A 272 10.70 45.39 21.10
CA ILE A 272 10.98 46.72 21.62
C ILE A 272 10.39 46.78 23.02
N GLN A 273 11.19 47.06 24.04
CA GLN A 273 10.77 47.13 25.43
C GLN A 273 11.05 48.51 26.04
N ALA A 274 10.08 49.05 26.77
CA ALA A 274 10.18 50.30 27.50
C ALA A 274 10.18 50.07 29.02
N ALA A 275 10.19 51.17 29.77
CA ALA A 275 9.90 51.16 31.21
C ALA A 275 8.50 50.58 31.52
N ASP A 276 8.26 50.29 32.81
CA ASP A 276 6.99 49.79 33.35
C ASP A 276 6.48 48.47 32.73
N GLY A 277 7.33 47.76 31.99
CA GLY A 277 7.05 46.44 31.40
C GLY A 277 6.34 46.48 30.04
N ILE A 278 6.18 47.65 29.43
CA ILE A 278 5.51 47.78 28.12
C ILE A 278 6.41 47.24 27.00
N THR A 279 5.83 46.41 26.12
CA THR A 279 6.53 45.79 24.98
C THR A 279 5.75 45.91 23.67
N LYS A 280 6.48 46.06 22.55
CA LYS A 280 5.96 46.02 21.18
C LYS A 280 6.81 45.06 20.35
N VAL A 281 6.21 44.35 19.39
CA VAL A 281 6.94 43.44 18.49
C VAL A 281 6.67 43.84 17.04
N ILE A 282 7.70 43.75 16.20
CA ILE A 282 7.61 43.93 14.74
C ILE A 282 8.28 42.74 14.04
N THR A 283 7.76 42.33 12.88
CA THR A 283 8.35 41.24 12.09
C THR A 283 9.26 41.78 10.99
N VAL A 284 10.45 41.20 10.85
CA VAL A 284 11.40 41.44 9.78
C VAL A 284 11.46 40.20 8.90
N THR A 285 11.39 40.38 7.58
CA THR A 285 11.61 39.35 6.58
C THR A 285 12.83 39.73 5.75
N VAL A 286 13.77 38.81 5.59
CA VAL A 286 15.00 39.02 4.81
C VAL A 286 14.97 38.14 3.56
N THR A 287 15.11 38.75 2.40
CA THR A 287 15.18 38.07 1.10
C THR A 287 16.61 37.92 0.60
N ALA A 288 16.85 36.93 -0.26
CA ALA A 288 18.13 36.78 -0.96
C ALA A 288 18.37 37.96 -1.92
N ALA A 289 19.65 38.31 -2.13
CA ALA A 289 20.03 39.20 -3.21
C ALA A 289 19.75 38.55 -4.57
N HIS A 290 19.32 39.34 -5.56
CA HIS A 290 19.10 38.86 -6.93
C HIS A 290 20.45 38.47 -7.57
N VAL A 291 20.51 37.25 -8.09
CA VAL A 291 21.68 36.75 -8.83
C VAL A 291 21.24 36.47 -10.28
N PRO A 292 21.73 37.25 -11.26
CA PRO A 292 21.22 37.18 -12.62
C PRO A 292 21.79 36.01 -13.42
N VAL A 293 21.02 35.51 -14.38
CA VAL A 293 21.52 34.59 -15.40
C VAL A 293 22.48 35.32 -16.34
N THR A 294 23.66 34.72 -16.54
CA THR A 294 24.77 35.27 -17.33
C THR A 294 25.08 34.44 -18.57
N SER A 295 24.74 33.15 -18.56
CA SER A 295 24.93 32.28 -19.74
C SER A 295 23.96 31.09 -19.77
N ILE A 296 23.85 30.46 -20.94
CA ILE A 296 23.16 29.19 -21.16
C ILE A 296 24.19 28.21 -21.70
N ILE A 297 24.30 27.05 -21.06
CA ILE A 297 25.13 25.92 -21.48
C ILE A 297 24.25 24.73 -21.89
N PHE A 298 24.84 23.75 -22.57
CA PHE A 298 24.17 22.51 -22.98
C PHE A 298 24.97 21.32 -22.48
N ASP A 299 24.29 20.38 -21.82
CA ASP A 299 24.86 19.18 -21.21
C ASP A 299 23.97 17.96 -21.56
N PRO A 300 24.38 17.08 -22.50
CA PRO A 300 25.65 17.11 -23.25
C PRO A 300 25.74 18.31 -24.24
N PRO A 301 26.96 18.66 -24.70
CA PRO A 301 27.15 19.68 -25.73
C PRO A 301 26.35 19.39 -27.01
N LEU A 302 25.88 20.45 -27.68
CA LEU A 302 25.14 20.31 -28.93
C LEU A 302 26.00 19.66 -30.04
N PRO A 303 25.43 18.78 -30.87
CA PRO A 303 26.11 18.25 -32.05
C PRO A 303 26.27 19.32 -33.14
N ALA A 304 26.96 18.96 -34.23
CA ALA A 304 27.10 19.82 -35.40
C ALA A 304 25.72 20.26 -35.93
N GLN A 305 25.61 21.53 -36.32
CA GLN A 305 24.35 22.14 -36.76
C GLN A 305 24.32 22.34 -38.29
N PRO A 306 23.15 22.26 -38.95
CA PRO A 306 21.83 22.01 -38.36
C PRO A 306 21.68 20.56 -37.86
N ILE A 307 21.01 20.39 -36.72
CA ILE A 307 20.71 19.08 -36.15
C ILE A 307 19.65 18.41 -37.05
N GLU A 308 20.02 17.30 -37.67
CA GLU A 308 19.12 16.56 -38.55
C GLU A 308 18.27 15.56 -37.76
N LEU A 309 16.96 15.56 -38.01
CA LEU A 309 16.00 14.61 -37.42
C LEU A 309 15.04 14.12 -38.50
N VAL A 310 14.51 12.90 -38.38
CA VAL A 310 13.38 12.44 -39.22
C VAL A 310 12.04 12.65 -38.50
N ILE A 311 10.97 12.90 -39.25
CA ILE A 311 9.61 13.12 -38.70
C ILE A 311 9.25 12.04 -37.66
N GLY A 312 8.79 12.50 -36.50
CA GLY A 312 8.47 11.69 -35.33
C GLY A 312 9.57 11.61 -34.27
N GLN A 313 10.84 11.88 -34.62
CA GLN A 313 11.92 11.95 -33.63
C GLN A 313 11.79 13.18 -32.72
N VAL A 314 12.31 13.05 -31.51
CA VAL A 314 12.40 14.10 -30.50
C VAL A 314 13.87 14.29 -30.10
N TYR A 315 14.32 15.54 -30.04
CA TYR A 315 15.65 15.92 -29.55
C TYR A 315 15.52 16.69 -28.22
N LYS A 316 16.35 16.35 -27.23
CA LYS A 316 16.36 17.00 -25.91
C LYS A 316 17.55 17.93 -25.80
N PHE A 317 17.32 19.18 -25.42
CA PHE A 317 18.37 20.21 -25.49
C PHE A 317 19.47 20.07 -24.43
N GLY A 318 19.18 19.54 -23.24
CA GLY A 318 20.14 19.54 -22.12
C GLY A 318 20.52 20.95 -21.64
N ALA A 319 19.68 21.96 -21.94
CA ALA A 319 19.98 23.36 -21.67
C ALA A 319 19.91 23.70 -20.18
N LYS A 320 20.92 24.41 -19.67
CA LYS A 320 21.01 24.86 -18.27
C LYS A 320 21.31 26.37 -18.22
N ALA A 321 20.52 27.12 -17.46
CA ALA A 321 20.81 28.50 -17.11
C ALA A 321 21.92 28.55 -16.04
N MET A 322 22.88 29.46 -16.21
CA MET A 322 24.07 29.62 -15.37
C MET A 322 24.23 31.09 -14.90
N PRO A 323 24.76 31.34 -13.69
CA PRO A 323 25.31 30.36 -12.75
C PRO A 323 24.22 29.54 -12.02
N GLU A 324 24.61 28.54 -11.22
CA GLU A 324 23.66 27.58 -10.63
C GLU A 324 22.81 28.17 -9.50
N GLU A 325 23.38 29.17 -8.84
CA GLU A 325 22.81 30.00 -7.78
C GLU A 325 21.96 31.18 -8.30
N ALA A 326 21.77 31.29 -9.63
CA ALA A 326 20.93 32.35 -10.20
C ALA A 326 19.48 32.27 -9.68
N THR A 327 18.91 33.40 -9.26
CA THR A 327 17.65 33.43 -8.51
C THR A 327 16.40 33.13 -9.36
N ASN A 328 16.51 33.18 -10.69
CA ASN A 328 15.51 32.65 -11.61
C ASN A 328 16.23 31.95 -12.78
N ARG A 329 16.14 30.62 -12.83
CA ARG A 329 16.81 29.78 -13.86
C ARG A 329 15.87 29.35 -15.00
N LYS A 330 14.67 29.92 -15.09
CA LYS A 330 13.69 29.55 -16.11
C LYS A 330 14.18 29.96 -17.51
N LEU A 331 14.03 29.02 -18.45
CA LEU A 331 14.31 29.20 -19.87
C LEU A 331 13.00 29.09 -20.66
N THR A 332 12.84 29.94 -21.67
CA THR A 332 11.73 29.89 -22.63
C THR A 332 12.25 29.43 -23.99
N PHE A 333 11.55 28.46 -24.60
CA PHE A 333 11.91 27.83 -25.86
C PHE A 333 10.90 28.23 -26.94
N THR A 334 11.37 28.93 -27.98
CA THR A 334 10.55 29.46 -29.07
C THR A 334 11.03 28.94 -30.42
N SER A 335 10.15 28.27 -31.17
CA SER A 335 10.44 27.82 -32.55
C SER A 335 10.10 28.91 -33.57
N SER A 336 10.91 29.05 -34.62
CA SER A 336 10.60 29.89 -35.78
C SER A 336 9.56 29.27 -36.71
N ASN A 337 9.32 27.95 -36.62
CA ASN A 337 8.18 27.29 -37.26
C ASN A 337 7.79 26.02 -36.48
N SER A 338 6.77 26.13 -35.64
CA SER A 338 6.26 25.02 -34.82
C SER A 338 5.69 23.86 -35.65
N SER A 339 5.30 24.08 -36.91
CA SER A 339 4.80 23.04 -37.82
C SER A 339 5.94 22.26 -38.51
N ILE A 340 7.20 22.60 -38.23
CA ILE A 340 8.39 21.87 -38.67
C ILE A 340 9.11 21.33 -37.42
N ALA A 341 9.46 22.23 -36.51
CA ALA A 341 10.15 21.94 -35.25
C ALA A 341 9.26 22.36 -34.08
N TRP A 342 8.52 21.41 -33.51
CA TRP A 342 7.55 21.67 -32.43
C TRP A 342 8.23 21.57 -31.06
N PRO A 343 8.32 22.66 -30.26
CA PRO A 343 8.81 22.59 -28.88
C PRO A 343 7.81 21.82 -28.00
N CYS A 344 8.30 20.86 -27.24
CA CYS A 344 7.50 19.89 -26.50
C CYS A 344 8.24 19.39 -25.24
N GLY A 345 7.65 18.43 -24.53
CA GLY A 345 8.16 17.96 -23.24
C GLY A 345 7.94 18.99 -22.11
N GLU A 346 8.50 18.71 -20.94
CA GLU A 346 8.38 19.61 -19.79
C GLU A 346 9.07 20.95 -20.08
N GLY A 347 8.38 22.06 -19.85
CA GLY A 347 8.88 23.42 -20.09
C GLY A 347 9.24 23.72 -21.56
N ASN A 348 8.77 22.93 -22.52
CA ASN A 348 9.19 22.96 -23.93
C ASN A 348 10.70 22.66 -24.14
N SER A 349 11.34 21.94 -23.21
CA SER A 349 12.79 21.64 -23.21
C SER A 349 13.23 20.53 -24.19
N GLU A 350 12.32 20.06 -25.04
CA GLU A 350 12.52 19.09 -26.10
C GLU A 350 11.92 19.64 -27.42
N VAL A 351 12.33 19.10 -28.57
CA VAL A 351 11.78 19.48 -29.88
C VAL A 351 11.48 18.26 -30.73
N LYS A 352 10.26 18.18 -31.27
CA LYS A 352 9.78 17.13 -32.15
C LYS A 352 9.85 17.55 -33.61
N ALA A 353 10.31 16.66 -34.47
CA ALA A 353 10.22 16.78 -35.92
C ALA A 353 8.78 16.50 -36.37
N ASP A 354 8.03 17.54 -36.73
CA ASP A 354 6.59 17.46 -37.04
C ASP A 354 6.27 17.68 -38.54
N GLY A 355 7.15 18.39 -39.26
CA GLY A 355 7.04 18.63 -40.69
C GLY A 355 8.41 18.72 -41.37
N ILE A 356 8.44 18.65 -42.70
CA ILE A 356 9.69 18.69 -43.49
C ILE A 356 10.17 20.13 -43.65
N GLY A 357 11.46 20.38 -43.45
CA GLY A 357 12.11 21.66 -43.75
C GLY A 357 13.16 22.05 -42.72
N GLU A 358 13.58 23.31 -42.76
CA GLU A 358 14.55 23.87 -41.80
C GLU A 358 13.84 24.86 -40.87
N ALA A 359 14.24 24.83 -39.60
CA ALA A 359 13.68 25.69 -38.55
C ALA A 359 14.74 25.93 -37.46
N THR A 360 14.48 26.88 -36.58
CA THR A 360 15.33 27.20 -35.44
C THR A 360 14.53 27.18 -34.14
N VAL A 361 15.14 26.72 -33.06
CA VAL A 361 14.63 26.92 -31.70
C VAL A 361 15.56 27.90 -30.99
N THR A 362 14.98 28.98 -30.48
CA THR A 362 15.67 29.97 -29.64
C THR A 362 15.35 29.66 -28.18
N ILE A 363 16.39 29.47 -27.38
CA ILE A 363 16.32 29.30 -25.93
C ILE A 363 16.77 30.60 -25.29
N THR A 364 15.89 31.24 -24.51
CA THR A 364 16.13 32.55 -23.89
C THR A 364 15.93 32.46 -22.38
N SER A 365 16.75 33.16 -21.60
CA SER A 365 16.54 33.30 -20.16
C SER A 365 15.38 34.26 -19.85
N ASP A 366 14.44 33.82 -19.00
CA ASP A 366 13.36 34.67 -18.50
C ASP A 366 13.87 35.77 -17.55
N ASP A 367 14.98 35.51 -16.86
CA ASP A 367 15.61 36.42 -15.90
C ASP A 367 16.42 37.53 -16.60
N ASN A 368 17.08 37.18 -17.71
CA ASN A 368 17.81 38.12 -18.53
C ASN A 368 17.63 37.79 -20.03
N PRO A 369 16.63 38.39 -20.70
CA PRO A 369 16.33 38.11 -22.11
C PRO A 369 17.44 38.42 -23.12
N THR A 370 18.52 39.11 -22.71
CA THR A 370 19.71 39.28 -23.56
C THR A 370 20.57 38.01 -23.66
N ILE A 371 20.40 37.07 -22.72
CA ILE A 371 21.06 35.77 -22.73
C ILE A 371 20.17 34.76 -23.46
N CYS A 372 20.50 34.51 -24.73
CA CYS A 372 19.84 33.51 -25.54
C CYS A 372 20.83 32.64 -26.35
N LYS A 373 20.33 31.52 -26.88
CA LYS A 373 21.02 30.60 -27.79
C LYS A 373 20.05 30.17 -28.89
N VAL A 374 20.52 30.12 -30.12
CA VAL A 374 19.76 29.62 -31.28
C VAL A 374 20.32 28.25 -31.67
N VAL A 375 19.43 27.29 -31.92
CA VAL A 375 19.78 25.95 -32.40
C VAL A 375 19.03 25.70 -33.72
N HIS A 376 19.77 25.37 -34.77
CA HIS A 376 19.26 25.11 -36.10
C HIS A 376 18.91 23.62 -36.27
N PHE A 377 17.77 23.34 -36.88
CA PHE A 377 17.27 22.00 -37.15
C PHE A 377 16.92 21.81 -38.63
N LYS A 378 17.09 20.58 -39.12
CA LYS A 378 16.75 20.16 -40.47
C LYS A 378 15.95 18.87 -40.45
N MET A 379 14.64 19.01 -40.62
CA MET A 379 13.68 17.93 -40.49
C MET A 379 13.49 17.22 -41.84
N LYS A 380 13.78 15.92 -41.86
CA LYS A 380 13.68 15.04 -43.03
C LYS A 380 12.40 14.18 -42.96
N PRO A 381 11.84 13.75 -44.11
CA PRO A 381 10.80 12.72 -44.10
C PRO A 381 11.30 11.44 -43.42
N LYS A 382 10.39 10.67 -42.80
CA LYS A 382 10.74 9.32 -42.33
C LYS A 382 11.08 8.43 -43.55
N PRO A 383 12.21 7.69 -43.53
CA PRO A 383 12.50 6.66 -44.53
C PRO A 383 11.46 5.54 -44.51
N GLU A 384 11.15 5.02 -45.69
CA GLU A 384 10.15 3.97 -45.91
C GLU A 384 10.77 2.87 -46.80
N ILE A 385 10.17 1.68 -46.79
CA ILE A 385 10.62 0.57 -47.64
C ILE A 385 9.45 -0.17 -48.29
N LYS A 386 9.69 -0.75 -49.46
CA LYS A 386 8.77 -1.66 -50.15
C LYS A 386 9.54 -2.82 -50.78
N ILE A 387 8.88 -3.95 -51.01
CA ILE A 387 9.49 -5.08 -51.72
C ILE A 387 9.62 -4.71 -53.21
N LYS A 388 10.81 -4.89 -53.78
CA LYS A 388 11.11 -4.60 -55.20
C LYS A 388 11.15 -5.87 -56.05
N THR A 389 11.74 -6.93 -55.51
CA THR A 389 11.62 -8.30 -56.05
C THR A 389 11.23 -9.25 -54.93
N THR A 390 10.40 -10.25 -55.25
CA THR A 390 10.23 -11.45 -54.41
C THR A 390 11.35 -12.43 -54.71
N PRO A 391 11.76 -13.29 -53.76
CA PRO A 391 12.68 -14.39 -54.04
C PRO A 391 12.02 -15.38 -55.02
N ALA A 392 12.84 -16.11 -55.77
CA ALA A 392 12.39 -17.24 -56.57
C ALA A 392 11.99 -18.42 -55.67
N GLU A 393 11.20 -19.35 -56.21
CA GLU A 393 10.97 -20.64 -55.55
C GLU A 393 12.30 -21.39 -55.44
N CYS A 394 12.64 -21.86 -54.24
CA CYS A 394 13.91 -22.54 -53.97
C CYS A 394 13.83 -24.03 -54.31
N GLU A 395 14.90 -24.56 -54.90
CA GLU A 395 15.07 -26.00 -55.09
C GLU A 395 15.28 -26.73 -53.75
N SER A 396 14.94 -28.02 -53.73
CA SER A 396 14.95 -28.84 -52.52
C SER A 396 16.34 -29.12 -51.96
N ASN A 397 17.41 -29.02 -52.77
CA ASN A 397 18.80 -29.15 -52.30
C ASN A 397 19.24 -28.01 -51.36
N GLY A 398 18.60 -26.84 -51.39
CA GLY A 398 18.97 -25.65 -50.62
C GLY A 398 20.05 -24.80 -51.30
N GLY A 399 20.66 -23.87 -50.55
CA GLY A 399 21.67 -22.93 -51.06
C GLY A 399 21.46 -21.51 -50.53
N GLU A 400 21.62 -20.52 -51.41
CA GLU A 400 21.32 -19.11 -51.12
C GLU A 400 20.07 -18.66 -51.87
N ALA A 401 19.24 -17.83 -51.24
CA ALA A 401 18.13 -17.12 -51.87
C ALA A 401 18.23 -15.62 -51.59
N THR A 402 17.94 -14.80 -52.60
CA THR A 402 18.06 -13.34 -52.52
C THR A 402 16.79 -12.64 -52.94
N PHE A 403 16.46 -11.52 -52.30
CA PHE A 403 15.40 -10.61 -52.76
C PHE A 403 15.78 -9.16 -52.49
N THR A 404 15.16 -8.22 -53.21
CA THR A 404 15.50 -6.79 -53.12
C THR A 404 14.38 -5.95 -52.52
N VAL A 405 14.77 -4.98 -51.71
CA VAL A 405 13.90 -3.99 -51.05
C VAL A 405 14.26 -2.61 -51.63
N GLU A 406 13.27 -1.84 -52.07
CA GLU A 406 13.48 -0.46 -52.52
C GLU A 406 13.33 0.48 -51.33
N THR A 407 14.30 1.38 -51.15
CA THR A 407 14.38 2.32 -50.03
C THR A 407 13.88 3.69 -50.46
N LEU A 408 12.75 4.11 -49.89
CA LEU A 408 12.01 5.32 -50.22
C LEU A 408 12.36 6.43 -49.21
N LYS A 409 12.53 7.68 -49.68
CA LYS A 409 12.84 8.86 -48.84
C LYS A 409 14.18 8.77 -48.07
N GLY A 410 15.03 7.78 -48.38
CA GLY A 410 16.33 7.54 -47.75
C GLY A 410 16.47 6.06 -47.34
N LYS A 411 17.63 5.69 -46.76
CA LYS A 411 17.78 4.38 -46.11
C LYS A 411 17.01 4.34 -44.80
N LEU A 412 16.21 3.30 -44.61
CA LEU A 412 15.64 2.95 -43.31
C LEU A 412 16.60 1.97 -42.61
N ASP A 413 16.82 2.18 -41.31
CA ASP A 413 17.46 1.16 -40.48
C ASP A 413 16.42 0.12 -40.04
N TYR A 414 16.59 -1.11 -40.49
CA TYR A 414 15.67 -2.22 -40.23
C TYR A 414 16.38 -3.57 -40.25
N THR A 415 15.82 -4.54 -39.55
CA THR A 415 16.27 -5.93 -39.51
C THR A 415 15.20 -6.82 -40.17
N PRO A 416 15.49 -7.55 -41.26
CA PRO A 416 14.62 -8.62 -41.74
C PRO A 416 14.72 -9.84 -40.79
N GLU A 417 13.58 -10.39 -40.38
CA GLU A 417 13.46 -11.50 -39.44
C GLU A 417 12.54 -12.59 -40.02
N VAL A 418 12.91 -13.86 -39.86
CA VAL A 418 12.05 -15.01 -40.19
C VAL A 418 11.06 -15.21 -39.04
N VAL A 419 9.76 -15.03 -39.31
CA VAL A 419 8.72 -14.95 -38.27
C VAL A 419 7.73 -16.12 -38.27
N GLU A 420 7.73 -16.94 -39.32
CA GLU A 420 6.73 -17.99 -39.56
C GLU A 420 7.33 -19.03 -40.53
N GLY A 421 7.11 -20.33 -40.35
CA GLY A 421 7.48 -21.38 -41.31
C GLY A 421 8.97 -21.72 -41.44
N GLY A 422 9.85 -20.73 -41.36
CA GLY A 422 11.25 -20.85 -41.76
C GLY A 422 12.26 -21.21 -40.68
N ALA A 423 11.93 -21.08 -39.38
CA ALA A 423 12.92 -20.98 -38.31
C ALA A 423 13.92 -22.16 -38.20
N LYS A 424 13.57 -23.35 -38.70
CA LYS A 424 14.44 -24.56 -38.68
C LYS A 424 15.28 -24.76 -39.96
N TRP A 425 15.02 -24.01 -41.02
CA TRP A 425 15.63 -24.24 -42.35
C TRP A 425 15.97 -22.97 -43.14
N LEU A 426 15.62 -21.80 -42.64
CA LEU A 426 15.86 -20.51 -43.27
C LEU A 426 16.44 -19.52 -42.27
N SER A 427 17.57 -18.91 -42.61
CA SER A 427 18.18 -17.84 -41.81
C SER A 427 18.58 -16.67 -42.69
N VAL A 428 18.43 -15.44 -42.18
CA VAL A 428 18.97 -14.25 -42.84
C VAL A 428 20.49 -14.29 -42.75
N ALA A 429 21.16 -14.39 -43.90
CA ALA A 429 22.62 -14.36 -44.01
C ALA A 429 23.17 -12.92 -43.93
N GLY A 430 22.37 -11.94 -44.32
CA GLY A 430 22.67 -10.52 -44.17
C GLY A 430 21.88 -9.64 -45.13
N LYS A 431 22.21 -8.36 -45.14
CA LYS A 431 21.63 -7.34 -46.01
C LYS A 431 22.76 -6.48 -46.60
N ASP A 432 22.89 -6.44 -47.92
CA ASP A 432 23.81 -5.54 -48.61
C ASP A 432 23.16 -4.18 -48.85
N HIS A 433 23.94 -3.12 -48.61
CA HIS A 433 23.53 -1.72 -48.67
C HIS A 433 24.32 -0.90 -49.71
N THR A 434 24.82 -1.56 -50.77
CA THR A 434 25.76 -0.97 -51.75
C THR A 434 25.11 -0.05 -52.79
N ASP A 435 23.79 -0.02 -52.89
CA ASP A 435 23.00 0.87 -53.75
C ASP A 435 22.22 1.84 -52.85
N GLU A 436 22.25 3.14 -53.11
CA GLU A 436 21.50 4.13 -52.31
C GLU A 436 19.98 3.91 -52.38
N SER A 437 19.48 3.31 -53.46
CA SER A 437 18.06 3.11 -53.77
C SER A 437 17.50 1.73 -53.40
N THR A 438 18.35 0.71 -53.20
CA THR A 438 17.92 -0.64 -52.82
C THR A 438 18.81 -1.31 -51.80
N ASP A 439 18.23 -2.27 -51.07
CA ASP A 439 18.97 -3.24 -50.26
C ASP A 439 18.74 -4.64 -50.84
N THR A 440 19.78 -5.48 -50.80
CA THR A 440 19.66 -6.91 -51.16
C THR A 440 19.70 -7.76 -49.89
N VAL A 441 18.62 -8.45 -49.58
CA VAL A 441 18.55 -9.40 -48.46
C VAL A 441 18.98 -10.77 -48.95
N ARG A 442 20.00 -11.35 -48.30
CA ARG A 442 20.50 -12.71 -48.54
C ARG A 442 19.98 -13.67 -47.48
N LEU A 443 19.58 -14.86 -47.90
CA LEU A 443 19.03 -15.92 -47.05
C LEU A 443 19.81 -17.21 -47.27
N THR A 444 20.22 -17.88 -46.20
CA THR A 444 20.72 -19.27 -46.25
C THR A 444 19.54 -20.22 -46.14
N VAL A 445 19.39 -21.09 -47.14
CA VAL A 445 18.30 -22.07 -47.26
C VAL A 445 18.88 -23.47 -47.08
N GLN A 446 18.44 -24.18 -46.04
CA GLN A 446 18.84 -25.58 -45.82
C GLN A 446 18.19 -26.50 -46.87
N THR A 447 18.77 -27.69 -47.05
CA THR A 447 18.14 -28.78 -47.82
C THR A 447 16.75 -29.10 -47.26
N ASN A 448 15.73 -29.22 -48.12
CA ASN A 448 14.44 -29.76 -47.77
C ASN A 448 14.48 -31.28 -47.90
N LYS A 449 14.15 -32.00 -46.83
CA LYS A 449 14.18 -33.46 -46.82
C LYS A 449 12.79 -34.10 -46.82
N THR A 450 11.73 -33.31 -46.66
CA THR A 450 10.35 -33.80 -46.61
C THR A 450 9.69 -33.82 -48.00
N VAL A 451 8.62 -34.63 -48.15
CA VAL A 451 7.79 -34.73 -49.37
C VAL A 451 6.86 -33.54 -49.59
N TRP A 452 6.85 -32.57 -48.68
CA TRP A 452 6.01 -31.37 -48.75
C TRP A 452 6.81 -30.14 -49.18
N ASN A 453 6.17 -29.26 -49.96
CA ASN A 453 6.67 -27.89 -50.14
C ASN A 453 6.62 -27.19 -48.78
N ARG A 454 7.67 -26.45 -48.43
CA ARG A 454 7.72 -25.68 -47.18
C ARG A 454 7.82 -24.19 -47.48
N THR A 455 7.13 -23.38 -46.69
CA THR A 455 7.08 -21.93 -46.90
C THR A 455 7.43 -21.17 -45.63
N ALA A 456 8.08 -20.02 -45.78
CA ALA A 456 8.45 -19.15 -44.67
C ALA A 456 7.97 -17.72 -44.91
N CYS A 457 7.66 -17.00 -43.83
CA CYS A 457 7.37 -15.57 -43.87
C CYS A 457 8.51 -14.78 -43.23
N ILE A 458 8.93 -13.71 -43.90
CA ILE A 458 9.97 -12.78 -43.46
C ILE A 458 9.32 -11.41 -43.26
N ARG A 459 9.45 -10.81 -42.09
CA ARG A 459 8.98 -9.45 -41.79
C ARG A 459 10.16 -8.51 -41.53
N PHE A 460 9.92 -7.22 -41.66
CA PHE A 460 10.95 -6.19 -41.54
C PHE A 460 10.67 -5.37 -40.28
N LYS A 461 11.63 -5.34 -39.37
CA LYS A 461 11.53 -4.66 -38.08
C LYS A 461 12.29 -3.35 -38.13
N ASP A 462 11.59 -2.25 -37.89
CA ASP A 462 12.18 -0.91 -37.80
C ASP A 462 13.07 -0.84 -36.55
N ASN A 463 14.36 -0.56 -36.73
CA ASN A 463 15.34 -0.60 -35.63
C ASN A 463 15.22 0.62 -34.69
N ILE A 464 14.51 1.68 -35.10
CA ILE A 464 14.27 2.89 -34.30
C ILE A 464 13.02 2.70 -33.43
N THR A 465 11.94 2.12 -33.97
CA THR A 465 10.70 1.87 -33.21
C THR A 465 10.66 0.50 -32.52
N ASN A 466 11.54 -0.42 -32.90
CA ASN A 466 11.55 -1.84 -32.48
C ASN A 466 10.26 -2.61 -32.89
N GLU A 467 9.46 -2.07 -33.83
CA GLU A 467 8.21 -2.68 -34.32
C GLU A 467 8.36 -3.27 -35.74
N TYR A 468 7.54 -4.27 -36.09
CA TYR A 468 7.40 -4.72 -37.48
C TYR A 468 6.66 -3.68 -38.34
N ILE A 469 7.26 -3.36 -39.48
CA ILE A 469 6.79 -2.39 -40.46
C ILE A 469 5.45 -2.86 -41.06
N LYS A 470 4.47 -1.96 -41.11
CA LYS A 470 3.09 -2.23 -41.57
C LYS A 470 2.80 -1.43 -42.85
N ILE A 471 2.17 -2.10 -43.81
CA ILE A 471 1.62 -1.46 -45.04
C ILE A 471 0.15 -1.10 -44.90
N SER A 472 -0.55 -1.64 -43.89
CA SER A 472 -1.86 -1.18 -43.45
C SER A 472 -2.08 -1.55 -41.97
N SER A 473 -3.15 -1.05 -41.36
CA SER A 473 -3.50 -1.36 -39.96
C SER A 473 -3.69 -2.86 -39.67
N LYS A 474 -3.87 -3.70 -40.70
CA LYS A 474 -4.02 -5.16 -40.58
C LYS A 474 -2.95 -5.98 -41.30
N LYS A 475 -1.97 -5.36 -41.99
CA LYS A 475 -0.99 -6.10 -42.79
C LYS A 475 0.44 -5.57 -42.64
N TYR A 476 1.36 -6.48 -42.37
CA TYR A 476 2.80 -6.22 -42.32
C TYR A 476 3.40 -6.11 -43.72
N LEU A 477 4.53 -5.39 -43.83
CA LEU A 477 5.44 -5.59 -44.95
C LEU A 477 6.10 -6.96 -44.75
N GLU A 478 5.90 -7.88 -45.68
CA GLU A 478 6.34 -9.25 -45.52
C GLU A 478 6.66 -9.91 -46.87
N VAL A 479 7.59 -10.86 -46.85
CA VAL A 479 8.02 -11.66 -48.01
C VAL A 479 7.79 -13.14 -47.69
N LYS A 480 7.02 -13.82 -48.55
CA LYS A 480 6.87 -15.27 -48.50
C LYS A 480 7.93 -15.93 -49.38
N LEU A 481 8.67 -16.88 -48.81
CA LEU A 481 9.55 -17.80 -49.54
C LEU A 481 8.89 -19.17 -49.63
N THR A 482 9.01 -19.85 -50.77
CA THR A 482 8.64 -21.26 -50.93
C THR A 482 9.88 -22.06 -51.33
N GLN A 483 10.06 -23.23 -50.72
CA GLN A 483 11.04 -24.23 -51.13
C GLN A 483 10.31 -25.53 -51.52
N LYS A 484 10.67 -26.09 -52.67
CA LYS A 484 10.11 -27.33 -53.21
C LYS A 484 10.35 -28.52 -52.28
N LYS A 485 9.42 -29.48 -52.31
CA LYS A 485 9.57 -30.82 -51.72
C LYS A 485 10.79 -31.56 -52.24
N ASN A 486 11.30 -32.49 -51.43
CA ASN A 486 12.16 -33.54 -51.92
C ASN A 486 11.30 -34.60 -52.63
N GLU A 487 11.56 -34.85 -53.92
CA GLU A 487 10.92 -35.94 -54.67
C GLU A 487 11.54 -37.31 -54.32
N ASN A 488 12.75 -37.33 -53.75
CA ASN A 488 13.51 -38.53 -53.40
C ASN A 488 14.07 -38.44 -51.96
N PRO A 489 13.20 -38.40 -50.92
CA PRO A 489 13.63 -38.43 -49.52
C PRO A 489 14.24 -39.79 -49.14
N ASN A 490 15.17 -39.81 -48.20
CA ASN A 490 15.46 -41.05 -47.48
C ASN A 490 14.30 -41.33 -46.51
N VAL A 491 13.78 -42.56 -46.49
CA VAL A 491 12.56 -42.90 -45.73
C VAL A 491 12.79 -44.11 -44.83
N THR A 492 12.42 -43.98 -43.57
CA THR A 492 12.41 -45.07 -42.58
C THR A 492 10.98 -45.47 -42.28
N VAL A 493 10.65 -46.76 -42.38
CA VAL A 493 9.32 -47.27 -41.97
C VAL A 493 9.41 -47.87 -40.58
N ARG A 494 8.47 -47.51 -39.70
CA ARG A 494 8.28 -48.14 -38.37
C ARG A 494 6.94 -48.86 -38.33
N TRP A 495 6.89 -49.97 -37.62
CA TRP A 495 5.73 -50.85 -37.51
C TRP A 495 5.30 -50.99 -36.05
N VAL A 496 4.02 -51.26 -35.83
CA VAL A 496 3.44 -51.61 -34.54
C VAL A 496 4.20 -52.81 -33.93
N HIS A 497 4.45 -52.78 -32.62
CA HIS A 497 5.17 -53.83 -31.90
C HIS A 497 4.63 -55.23 -32.24
N GLY A 498 5.52 -56.18 -32.59
CA GLY A 498 5.13 -57.54 -32.97
C GLY A 498 4.70 -57.71 -34.44
N ILE A 499 4.56 -56.63 -35.22
CA ILE A 499 4.42 -56.70 -36.68
C ILE A 499 5.82 -56.83 -37.30
N THR A 500 6.05 -57.94 -37.98
CA THR A 500 7.25 -58.19 -38.79
C THR A 500 7.12 -57.43 -40.12
N PRO A 501 8.09 -56.58 -40.51
CA PRO A 501 8.03 -55.83 -41.77
C PRO A 501 7.88 -56.74 -43.01
N PRO A 502 7.22 -56.27 -44.08
CA PRO A 502 7.21 -56.96 -45.37
C PRO A 502 8.61 -57.08 -45.94
N LYS A 503 8.92 -58.24 -46.52
CA LYS A 503 10.07 -58.38 -47.40
C LYS A 503 9.78 -57.74 -48.76
N GLU A 504 10.81 -57.52 -49.58
CA GLU A 504 10.64 -56.94 -50.92
C GLU A 504 9.78 -57.83 -51.84
N GLU A 505 9.84 -59.17 -51.71
CA GLU A 505 8.96 -60.08 -52.46
C GLU A 505 7.50 -60.11 -51.98
N GLU A 506 7.17 -59.47 -50.86
CA GLU A 506 5.81 -59.36 -50.32
C GLU A 506 5.14 -58.00 -50.63
N LYS A 507 5.83 -57.13 -51.39
CA LYS A 507 5.36 -55.79 -51.78
C LYS A 507 4.81 -55.76 -53.21
N GLU A 508 3.56 -55.36 -53.38
CA GLU A 508 3.01 -55.00 -54.70
C GLU A 508 3.31 -53.52 -54.99
N LYS A 509 3.89 -53.20 -56.15
CA LYS A 509 3.99 -51.79 -56.60
C LYS A 509 2.61 -51.20 -56.87
N ILE A 510 2.44 -49.92 -56.54
CA ILE A 510 1.18 -49.19 -56.78
C ILE A 510 1.22 -48.52 -58.15
N GLU A 511 0.25 -48.86 -58.99
CA GLU A 511 0.01 -48.18 -60.26
C GLU A 511 -0.83 -46.91 -60.05
N VAL A 512 -0.46 -45.85 -60.78
CA VAL A 512 -1.25 -44.62 -60.91
C VAL A 512 -2.42 -44.86 -61.85
N ILE A 513 -3.62 -44.54 -61.38
CA ILE A 513 -4.90 -44.63 -62.08
C ILE A 513 -5.40 -43.22 -62.32
N LYS A 514 -5.76 -42.90 -63.57
CA LYS A 514 -6.32 -41.60 -63.96
C LYS A 514 -7.70 -41.79 -64.57
N ASN A 515 -8.71 -41.10 -64.04
CA ASN A 515 -10.11 -41.24 -64.47
C ASN A 515 -10.63 -42.70 -64.48
N LYS A 516 -10.21 -43.50 -63.49
CA LYS A 516 -10.46 -44.96 -63.37
C LYS A 516 -9.77 -45.84 -64.43
N ILE A 517 -8.82 -45.31 -65.20
CA ILE A 517 -8.02 -46.04 -66.18
C ILE A 517 -6.58 -46.17 -65.65
N PRO A 518 -6.00 -47.40 -65.56
CA PRO A 518 -4.59 -47.61 -65.22
C PRO A 518 -3.67 -46.96 -66.27
N THR A 519 -2.56 -46.36 -65.84
CA THR A 519 -1.70 -45.52 -66.71
C THR A 519 -0.41 -46.18 -67.19
N GLY A 520 -0.11 -47.40 -66.73
CA GLY A 520 1.20 -48.05 -66.88
C GLY A 520 2.33 -47.41 -66.04
N THR A 521 2.04 -46.34 -65.28
CA THR A 521 3.01 -45.64 -64.44
C THR A 521 2.88 -46.11 -62.99
N TYR A 522 4.01 -46.44 -62.36
CA TYR A 522 4.06 -46.95 -61.00
C TYR A 522 4.87 -46.01 -60.10
N TYR A 523 4.60 -46.00 -58.80
CA TYR A 523 5.52 -45.41 -57.83
C TYR A 523 6.76 -46.30 -57.70
N ASP A 524 7.94 -45.68 -57.80
CA ASP A 524 9.24 -46.36 -57.71
C ASP A 524 9.95 -46.09 -56.36
N THR A 525 9.20 -45.61 -55.37
CA THR A 525 9.69 -45.35 -54.01
C THR A 525 9.39 -46.55 -53.09
N ASN A 526 10.43 -47.08 -52.43
CA ASN A 526 10.36 -48.33 -51.64
C ASN A 526 9.40 -48.34 -50.43
N TYR A 527 8.78 -47.18 -50.12
CA TYR A 527 7.77 -47.02 -49.08
C TYR A 527 6.33 -47.00 -49.63
N VAL A 528 6.11 -46.94 -50.95
CA VAL A 528 4.78 -46.90 -51.57
C VAL A 528 4.45 -48.25 -52.23
N PHE A 529 3.88 -49.17 -51.43
CA PHE A 529 3.54 -50.53 -51.84
C PHE A 529 2.24 -50.99 -51.15
N TYR A 530 1.46 -51.86 -51.82
CA TYR A 530 0.48 -52.66 -51.08
C TYR A 530 1.18 -53.88 -50.47
N TRP A 531 0.65 -54.40 -49.36
CA TRP A 531 1.16 -55.61 -48.70
C TRP A 531 0.03 -56.63 -48.51
N PRO A 532 -0.10 -57.63 -49.41
CA PRO A 532 -1.12 -58.68 -49.32
C PRO A 532 -0.98 -59.57 -48.10
N GLU A 533 -2.10 -60.10 -47.62
CA GLU A 533 -2.08 -61.10 -46.53
C GLU A 533 -1.68 -62.47 -47.06
N THR A 534 -0.53 -62.96 -46.59
CA THR A 534 -0.06 -64.33 -46.79
C THR A 534 -0.18 -65.13 -45.49
N GLN A 535 0.04 -66.45 -45.56
CA GLN A 535 0.10 -67.31 -44.37
C GLN A 535 1.23 -66.91 -43.38
N THR A 536 2.25 -66.16 -43.82
CA THR A 536 3.39 -65.72 -43.00
C THR A 536 3.30 -64.27 -42.51
N THR A 537 2.29 -63.51 -42.93
CA THR A 537 2.09 -62.14 -42.43
C THR A 537 1.74 -62.10 -40.95
N THR A 538 2.01 -60.97 -40.30
CA THR A 538 1.79 -60.77 -38.85
C THR A 538 0.74 -59.71 -38.52
N PHE A 539 0.43 -58.79 -39.45
CA PHE A 539 -0.69 -57.84 -39.33
C PHE A 539 -2.04 -58.56 -39.26
N PHE A 540 -3.09 -57.88 -38.81
CA PHE A 540 -4.46 -58.40 -38.88
C PHE A 540 -5.33 -57.49 -39.75
N ASN A 541 -6.10 -58.08 -40.66
CA ASN A 541 -6.95 -57.37 -41.63
C ASN A 541 -8.32 -58.06 -41.78
N THR A 542 -9.23 -57.88 -40.81
CA THR A 542 -10.64 -58.26 -40.98
C THR A 542 -11.40 -57.23 -41.80
N ARG A 543 -12.19 -57.72 -42.75
CA ARG A 543 -13.06 -56.92 -43.62
C ARG A 543 -14.52 -57.13 -43.24
N LYS A 544 -15.41 -56.30 -43.78
CA LYS A 544 -16.87 -56.49 -43.69
C LYS A 544 -17.29 -57.62 -44.63
N VAL A 545 -18.09 -58.55 -44.13
CA VAL A 545 -18.58 -59.68 -44.96
C VAL A 545 -19.56 -59.22 -46.03
N ASP A 546 -20.31 -58.14 -45.79
CA ASP A 546 -21.19 -57.55 -46.80
C ASP A 546 -20.39 -56.93 -47.97
N HIS A 547 -19.20 -56.38 -47.70
CA HIS A 547 -18.29 -55.83 -48.71
C HIS A 547 -17.55 -56.92 -49.50
N THR A 548 -17.09 -57.99 -48.84
CA THR A 548 -16.41 -59.10 -49.52
C THR A 548 -17.38 -60.15 -50.11
N HIS A 549 -18.68 -59.94 -49.93
CA HIS A 549 -19.78 -60.85 -50.33
C HIS A 549 -19.67 -62.25 -49.70
N ALA A 550 -19.02 -62.36 -48.53
CA ALA A 550 -18.95 -63.59 -47.76
C ALA A 550 -20.27 -63.84 -46.99
N PRO A 551 -20.63 -65.10 -46.65
CA PRO A 551 -21.89 -65.40 -45.98
C PRO A 551 -22.02 -64.76 -44.59
N ASN A 552 -22.87 -63.74 -44.46
CA ASN A 552 -23.03 -62.98 -43.22
C ASN A 552 -23.87 -63.67 -42.12
N GLY A 553 -24.57 -64.76 -42.46
CA GLY A 553 -25.35 -65.58 -41.52
C GLY A 553 -26.66 -64.96 -41.04
N GLY A 554 -27.17 -63.93 -41.71
CA GLY A 554 -28.33 -63.14 -41.25
C GLY A 554 -27.95 -61.97 -40.35
N TYR A 555 -26.65 -61.73 -40.15
CA TYR A 555 -26.11 -60.62 -39.36
C TYR A 555 -25.28 -59.73 -40.30
N PRO A 556 -25.87 -58.68 -40.92
CA PRO A 556 -25.13 -57.74 -41.75
C PRO A 556 -24.11 -56.94 -40.91
N ASP A 557 -23.10 -56.39 -41.58
CA ASP A 557 -22.02 -55.62 -40.98
C ASP A 557 -21.48 -54.44 -41.80
N GLY A 558 -22.20 -54.03 -42.86
CA GLY A 558 -21.88 -52.87 -43.71
C GLY A 558 -21.56 -51.57 -42.96
N ASN A 559 -22.04 -51.37 -41.74
CA ASN A 559 -21.80 -50.18 -40.91
C ASN A 559 -20.81 -50.42 -39.75
N GLN A 560 -20.39 -51.66 -39.48
CA GLN A 560 -19.56 -52.02 -38.32
C GLN A 560 -18.03 -51.85 -38.53
N CYS A 561 -17.56 -50.73 -39.09
CA CYS A 561 -16.12 -50.54 -39.33
C CYS A 561 -15.28 -50.50 -38.04
N TRP A 562 -15.85 -49.97 -36.96
CA TRP A 562 -15.26 -49.98 -35.63
C TRP A 562 -14.97 -51.40 -35.16
N ALA A 563 -15.94 -52.33 -35.26
CA ALA A 563 -15.80 -53.70 -34.80
C ALA A 563 -14.71 -54.51 -35.54
N LYS A 564 -14.36 -54.12 -36.77
CA LYS A 564 -13.30 -54.75 -37.56
C LYS A 564 -11.93 -54.19 -37.15
N THR A 565 -11.90 -52.89 -36.88
CA THR A 565 -10.74 -52.25 -36.25
C THR A 565 -10.45 -52.87 -34.87
N ASP A 566 -11.49 -53.08 -34.06
CA ASP A 566 -11.40 -53.74 -32.76
C ASP A 566 -10.96 -55.19 -32.89
N ALA A 567 -11.55 -55.97 -33.81
CA ALA A 567 -11.14 -57.35 -34.02
C ALA A 567 -9.67 -57.46 -34.41
N ASN A 568 -9.17 -56.57 -35.27
CA ASN A 568 -7.76 -56.49 -35.64
C ASN A 568 -6.85 -56.15 -34.44
N MET A 569 -7.21 -55.11 -33.68
CA MET A 569 -6.44 -54.67 -32.50
C MET A 569 -6.46 -55.72 -31.38
N LEU A 570 -7.59 -56.38 -31.16
CA LEU A 570 -7.73 -57.46 -30.18
C LEU A 570 -6.94 -58.69 -30.58
N HIS A 571 -7.00 -59.17 -31.83
CA HIS A 571 -6.18 -60.32 -32.26
C HIS A 571 -4.69 -60.07 -32.07
N TRP A 572 -4.21 -58.86 -32.39
CA TRP A 572 -2.86 -58.43 -32.05
C TRP A 572 -2.59 -58.47 -30.54
N TRP A 573 -3.51 -57.98 -29.73
CA TRP A 573 -3.36 -57.90 -28.28
C TRP A 573 -3.33 -59.28 -27.62
N PHE A 574 -4.16 -60.21 -28.11
CA PHE A 574 -4.14 -61.62 -27.71
C PHE A 574 -2.80 -62.27 -28.07
N GLU A 575 -2.27 -62.02 -29.27
CA GLU A 575 -0.95 -62.50 -29.68
C GLU A 575 0.15 -62.00 -28.72
N GLN A 576 0.18 -60.69 -28.42
CA GLN A 576 1.18 -60.12 -27.50
C GLN A 576 1.02 -60.60 -26.05
N ASN A 577 -0.19 -61.00 -25.64
CA ASN A 577 -0.51 -61.37 -24.26
C ASN A 577 -0.68 -62.87 -23.99
N LYS A 578 -0.45 -63.77 -24.96
CA LYS A 578 -0.57 -65.24 -24.78
C LYS A 578 -0.02 -65.76 -23.44
N GLY A 579 1.16 -65.30 -23.04
CA GLY A 579 1.81 -65.70 -21.78
C GLY A 579 1.19 -65.13 -20.48
N ASN A 580 0.47 -64.02 -20.55
CA ASN A 580 -0.33 -63.50 -19.44
C ASN A 580 -1.72 -64.18 -19.41
N ILE A 581 -2.37 -64.31 -20.57
CA ILE A 581 -3.71 -64.89 -20.71
C ILE A 581 -3.74 -66.36 -20.29
N LYS A 582 -2.72 -67.15 -20.67
CA LYS A 582 -2.59 -68.54 -20.18
C LYS A 582 -2.56 -68.62 -18.65
N LYS A 583 -1.79 -67.75 -17.99
CA LYS A 583 -1.72 -67.70 -16.51
C LYS A 583 -3.03 -67.23 -15.88
N TYR A 584 -3.77 -66.35 -16.56
CA TYR A 584 -5.11 -65.93 -16.15
C TYR A 584 -6.11 -67.10 -16.20
N ILE A 585 -6.16 -67.84 -17.32
CA ILE A 585 -6.98 -69.06 -17.47
C ILE A 585 -6.66 -70.07 -16.35
N GLU A 586 -5.37 -70.35 -16.13
CA GLU A 586 -4.88 -71.28 -15.10
C GLU A 586 -5.31 -70.85 -13.68
N LYS A 587 -5.09 -69.58 -13.31
CA LYS A 587 -5.45 -69.04 -11.97
C LYS A 587 -6.95 -68.91 -11.74
N LYS A 588 -7.73 -68.62 -12.78
CA LYS A 588 -9.20 -68.51 -12.71
C LYS A 588 -9.92 -69.87 -12.84
N GLY A 589 -9.21 -70.95 -13.15
CA GLY A 589 -9.79 -72.29 -13.34
C GLY A 589 -10.70 -72.40 -14.58
N ILE A 590 -10.48 -71.55 -15.59
CA ILE A 590 -11.36 -71.45 -16.76
C ILE A 590 -11.17 -72.68 -17.65
N THR A 591 -12.25 -73.43 -17.88
CA THR A 591 -12.21 -74.76 -18.51
C THR A 591 -13.38 -74.97 -19.48
N GLY A 592 -13.32 -76.06 -20.26
CA GLY A 592 -14.39 -76.43 -21.20
C GLY A 592 -14.62 -75.38 -22.29
N ASN A 593 -15.89 -75.13 -22.62
CA ASN A 593 -16.24 -74.15 -23.66
C ASN A 593 -15.91 -72.70 -23.29
N ALA A 594 -15.78 -72.35 -22.00
CA ALA A 594 -15.46 -70.99 -21.58
C ALA A 594 -14.04 -70.58 -21.97
N ALA A 595 -13.08 -71.53 -21.95
CA ALA A 595 -11.69 -71.27 -22.33
C ALA A 595 -11.54 -70.80 -23.79
N LYS A 596 -12.43 -71.22 -24.70
CA LYS A 596 -12.42 -70.85 -26.12
C LYS A 596 -12.56 -69.35 -26.38
N ALA A 597 -13.18 -68.61 -25.44
CA ALA A 597 -13.29 -67.15 -25.56
C ALA A 597 -11.94 -66.43 -25.35
N TYR A 598 -10.97 -67.10 -24.72
CA TYR A 598 -9.63 -66.58 -24.43
C TYR A 598 -8.58 -67.02 -25.47
N GLU A 599 -8.96 -67.87 -26.43
CA GLU A 599 -8.12 -68.37 -27.52
C GLU A 599 -8.78 -68.05 -28.88
N PRO A 600 -8.93 -66.75 -29.23
CA PRO A 600 -9.63 -66.36 -30.45
C PRO A 600 -8.85 -66.78 -31.71
N VAL A 601 -9.55 -67.47 -32.61
CA VAL A 601 -9.03 -67.93 -33.90
C VAL A 601 -8.96 -66.78 -34.92
N TYR A 602 -7.82 -66.69 -35.60
CA TYR A 602 -7.61 -65.90 -36.83
C TYR A 602 -7.03 -66.80 -37.94
N THR A 603 -7.62 -66.76 -39.14
CA THR A 603 -7.26 -67.63 -40.27
C THR A 603 -6.68 -66.80 -41.42
N ARG A 604 -5.41 -67.02 -41.78
CA ARG A 604 -4.69 -66.22 -42.80
C ARG A 604 -4.80 -66.79 -44.21
N GLY A 605 -4.74 -65.92 -45.22
CA GLY A 605 -4.63 -66.32 -46.63
C GLY A 605 -5.91 -66.94 -47.21
N LEU A 606 -7.07 -66.56 -46.64
CA LEU A 606 -8.39 -66.94 -47.15
C LEU A 606 -8.79 -66.12 -48.38
N ALA A 607 -9.62 -66.71 -49.24
CA ALA A 607 -10.27 -65.98 -50.32
C ALA A 607 -11.33 -65.00 -49.78
N ASP A 608 -11.66 -63.96 -50.55
CA ASP A 608 -12.49 -62.84 -50.09
C ASP A 608 -13.90 -63.30 -49.65
N ASN A 609 -14.49 -64.24 -50.39
CA ASN A 609 -15.78 -64.84 -50.07
C ASN A 609 -15.78 -65.79 -48.84
N GLN A 610 -14.63 -65.96 -48.18
CA GLN A 610 -14.45 -66.73 -46.94
C GLN A 610 -14.16 -65.85 -45.71
N GLU A 611 -14.28 -64.52 -45.82
CA GLU A 611 -14.06 -63.58 -44.70
C GLU A 611 -14.88 -63.94 -43.44
N ASN A 612 -16.05 -64.56 -43.62
CA ASN A 612 -16.92 -65.01 -42.54
C ASN A 612 -16.34 -66.14 -41.65
N ILE A 613 -15.25 -66.81 -42.06
CA ILE A 613 -14.48 -67.76 -41.23
C ILE A 613 -13.09 -67.24 -40.84
N LYS A 614 -12.79 -65.97 -41.15
CA LYS A 614 -11.48 -65.37 -40.93
C LYS A 614 -11.19 -65.04 -39.47
N SER A 615 -12.17 -64.49 -38.76
CA SER A 615 -11.97 -63.92 -37.42
C SER A 615 -13.13 -64.23 -36.48
N SER A 616 -12.83 -64.99 -35.44
CA SER A 616 -13.75 -65.28 -34.34
C SER A 616 -14.26 -64.01 -33.62
N ILE A 617 -13.40 -63.01 -33.42
CA ILE A 617 -13.75 -61.74 -32.77
C ILE A 617 -14.67 -60.90 -33.66
N ALA A 618 -14.38 -60.80 -34.97
CA ALA A 618 -15.24 -60.05 -35.90
C ALA A 618 -16.62 -60.71 -36.07
N ASN A 619 -16.66 -62.05 -36.04
CA ASN A 619 -17.91 -62.81 -36.02
C ASN A 619 -18.70 -62.54 -34.73
N LEU A 620 -18.05 -62.56 -33.56
CA LEU A 620 -18.67 -62.24 -32.28
C LEU A 620 -19.30 -60.84 -32.32
N PHE A 621 -18.57 -59.81 -32.74
CA PHE A 621 -19.16 -58.47 -32.86
C PHE A 621 -20.33 -58.44 -33.88
N ARG A 622 -20.21 -59.10 -35.03
CA ARG A 622 -21.28 -59.15 -36.05
C ARG A 622 -22.58 -59.79 -35.50
N GLU A 623 -22.45 -60.91 -34.79
CA GLU A 623 -23.57 -61.60 -34.15
C GLU A 623 -24.15 -60.82 -32.96
N LYS A 624 -23.30 -60.21 -32.14
CA LYS A 624 -23.69 -59.59 -30.85
C LYS A 624 -24.09 -58.13 -30.95
N CYS A 625 -23.64 -57.42 -31.98
CA CYS A 625 -23.88 -55.98 -32.15
C CYS A 625 -24.82 -55.69 -33.33
N ILE A 626 -25.57 -54.60 -33.25
CA ILE A 626 -26.38 -54.08 -34.35
C ILE A 626 -25.48 -53.59 -35.49
N ASP A 627 -26.01 -53.55 -36.72
CA ASP A 627 -25.28 -52.95 -37.85
C ASP A 627 -25.40 -51.42 -37.79
N LYS A 628 -24.48 -50.80 -37.05
CA LYS A 628 -24.40 -49.36 -36.80
C LYS A 628 -22.93 -48.95 -36.65
N GLY A 629 -22.59 -47.72 -37.05
CA GLY A 629 -21.34 -47.08 -36.66
C GLY A 629 -21.19 -46.93 -35.14
N GLY A 630 -19.98 -46.64 -34.67
CA GLY A 630 -19.62 -46.60 -33.26
C GLY A 630 -18.15 -46.23 -33.05
N ASP A 631 -17.74 -46.11 -31.78
CA ASP A 631 -16.34 -45.81 -31.39
C ASP A 631 -15.59 -47.13 -31.14
N PRO A 632 -14.46 -47.40 -31.84
CA PRO A 632 -13.58 -48.55 -31.57
C PRO A 632 -13.25 -48.73 -30.07
N ALA A 633 -12.93 -47.63 -29.39
CA ALA A 633 -12.57 -47.68 -27.98
C ALA A 633 -13.74 -48.06 -27.06
N ASN A 634 -15.00 -47.96 -27.50
CA ASN A 634 -16.13 -48.54 -26.75
C ASN A 634 -16.21 -50.06 -26.94
N GLY A 635 -16.03 -50.56 -28.16
CA GLY A 635 -16.06 -52.00 -28.45
C GLY A 635 -14.89 -52.76 -27.82
N LEU A 636 -13.69 -52.16 -27.80
CA LEU A 636 -12.53 -52.67 -27.06
C LEU A 636 -12.80 -52.79 -25.54
N GLN A 637 -13.40 -51.77 -24.91
CA GLN A 637 -13.76 -51.80 -23.49
C GLN A 637 -14.83 -52.87 -23.21
N TRP A 638 -15.90 -52.88 -24.02
CA TRP A 638 -16.98 -53.86 -23.95
C TRP A 638 -16.49 -55.30 -24.13
N TYR A 639 -15.44 -55.54 -24.93
CA TYR A 639 -14.86 -56.87 -25.10
C TYR A 639 -13.93 -57.26 -23.93
N LEU A 640 -13.00 -56.39 -23.54
CA LEU A 640 -11.95 -56.73 -22.56
C LEU A 640 -12.44 -56.78 -21.11
N PHE A 641 -13.26 -55.82 -20.68
CA PHE A 641 -13.68 -55.72 -19.27
C PHE A 641 -15.16 -55.41 -19.06
N GLY A 642 -15.89 -55.12 -20.14
CA GLY A 642 -17.30 -54.74 -20.08
C GLY A 642 -17.49 -53.22 -20.14
N LEU A 643 -18.63 -52.82 -20.69
CA LEU A 643 -19.06 -51.44 -20.80
C LEU A 643 -20.58 -51.43 -20.66
N ASP A 644 -21.07 -50.81 -19.58
CA ASP A 644 -22.49 -50.60 -19.34
C ASP A 644 -23.08 -49.71 -20.45
N ASP A 645 -24.35 -49.96 -20.80
CA ASP A 645 -25.11 -49.22 -21.82
C ASP A 645 -24.40 -49.09 -23.19
N PHE A 646 -23.59 -50.08 -23.59
CA PHE A 646 -22.93 -50.11 -24.90
C PHE A 646 -23.95 -50.15 -26.05
N GLU A 647 -24.23 -48.99 -26.63
CA GLU A 647 -25.32 -48.76 -27.61
C GLU A 647 -25.26 -49.61 -28.88
N ASN A 648 -24.10 -50.18 -29.21
CA ASN A 648 -23.94 -51.05 -30.36
C ASN A 648 -24.34 -52.51 -30.04
N ALA A 649 -24.51 -52.92 -28.78
CA ALA A 649 -24.97 -54.26 -28.44
C ALA A 649 -26.42 -54.50 -28.85
N ARG A 650 -26.76 -55.75 -29.23
CA ARG A 650 -28.15 -56.18 -29.40
C ARG A 650 -28.81 -56.39 -28.04
N SER A 651 -30.12 -56.15 -27.96
CA SER A 651 -30.91 -56.35 -26.74
C SER A 651 -30.71 -57.75 -26.15
N ASN A 652 -30.59 -57.83 -24.82
CA ASN A 652 -30.37 -59.06 -24.05
C ASN A 652 -29.05 -59.80 -24.33
N VAL A 653 -28.04 -59.14 -24.91
CA VAL A 653 -26.68 -59.69 -25.04
C VAL A 653 -25.79 -59.21 -23.90
N SER A 654 -25.15 -60.15 -23.19
CA SER A 654 -24.08 -59.86 -22.24
C SER A 654 -22.76 -59.54 -22.95
N SER A 655 -21.99 -58.61 -22.39
CA SER A 655 -20.57 -58.42 -22.73
C SER A 655 -19.75 -59.71 -22.56
N PRO A 656 -18.68 -59.93 -23.35
CA PRO A 656 -17.70 -60.98 -23.10
C PRO A 656 -16.93 -60.78 -21.78
N ALA A 657 -16.62 -59.52 -21.42
CA ALA A 657 -15.92 -59.08 -20.20
C ALA A 657 -14.86 -60.08 -19.69
N LEU A 658 -13.86 -60.38 -20.52
CA LEU A 658 -12.95 -61.51 -20.28
C LEU A 658 -11.95 -61.27 -19.13
N PHE A 659 -11.54 -60.02 -18.91
CA PHE A 659 -10.48 -59.63 -17.97
C PHE A 659 -10.90 -58.48 -17.02
N PRO A 660 -12.10 -58.53 -16.38
CA PRO A 660 -12.73 -57.39 -15.73
C PRO A 660 -12.14 -57.05 -14.34
N ASP A 661 -11.23 -57.88 -13.84
CA ASP A 661 -10.45 -57.63 -12.63
C ASP A 661 -8.96 -57.33 -12.94
N VAL A 662 -8.55 -57.43 -14.21
CA VAL A 662 -7.25 -56.96 -14.72
C VAL A 662 -7.38 -55.50 -15.19
N PHE A 663 -8.43 -55.24 -15.97
CA PHE A 663 -8.74 -53.94 -16.56
C PHE A 663 -10.13 -53.49 -16.15
N ASN A 664 -10.32 -52.17 -16.06
CA ASN A 664 -11.60 -51.51 -15.87
C ASN A 664 -11.50 -50.09 -16.45
N LYS A 665 -12.51 -49.24 -16.22
CA LYS A 665 -12.55 -47.88 -16.78
C LYS A 665 -11.42 -46.98 -16.24
N GLU A 666 -11.04 -47.16 -14.97
CA GLU A 666 -10.02 -46.40 -14.26
C GLU A 666 -8.59 -46.94 -14.54
N ASN A 667 -8.48 -48.20 -14.93
CA ASN A 667 -7.25 -48.95 -15.20
C ASN A 667 -7.26 -49.52 -16.63
N THR A 668 -7.75 -48.74 -17.58
CA THR A 668 -7.93 -49.13 -18.99
C THR A 668 -6.56 -49.25 -19.70
N PRO A 669 -6.39 -50.18 -20.65
CA PRO A 669 -5.25 -50.18 -21.57
C PRO A 669 -5.56 -49.41 -22.87
N ILE A 670 -6.71 -48.75 -22.96
CA ILE A 670 -7.25 -48.12 -24.18
C ILE A 670 -7.27 -46.60 -24.03
N ASP A 671 -6.50 -45.91 -24.87
CA ASP A 671 -6.48 -44.44 -24.98
C ASP A 671 -7.22 -43.96 -26.22
N ARG A 672 -7.80 -42.74 -26.14
CA ARG A 672 -8.40 -42.02 -27.27
C ARG A 672 -7.77 -40.63 -27.35
N ALA A 673 -7.16 -40.29 -28.48
CA ALA A 673 -6.64 -38.96 -28.78
C ALA A 673 -7.47 -38.34 -29.91
N ALA A 674 -8.14 -37.21 -29.62
CA ALA A 674 -8.66 -36.36 -30.69
C ALA A 674 -7.48 -35.68 -31.39
N ILE A 675 -7.59 -35.50 -32.71
CA ILE A 675 -6.57 -34.92 -33.57
C ILE A 675 -7.16 -33.68 -34.24
N TYR A 676 -6.46 -32.55 -34.14
CA TYR A 676 -6.72 -31.30 -34.83
C TYR A 676 -5.45 -30.75 -35.50
N THR A 677 -4.25 -31.10 -35.03
CA THR A 677 -2.97 -30.59 -35.56
C THR A 677 -1.97 -31.69 -35.94
N LYS A 678 -1.00 -31.36 -36.81
CA LYS A 678 0.18 -32.20 -37.10
C LYS A 678 0.88 -32.68 -35.84
N LYS A 679 0.98 -31.82 -34.83
CA LYS A 679 1.76 -32.08 -33.61
C LYS A 679 1.06 -33.10 -32.73
N GLU A 680 -0.26 -33.02 -32.58
CA GLU A 680 -1.06 -34.05 -31.90
C GLU A 680 -0.99 -35.40 -32.63
N PHE A 681 -1.17 -35.39 -33.96
CA PHE A 681 -1.11 -36.58 -34.81
C PHE A 681 0.24 -37.30 -34.68
N GLU A 682 1.33 -36.58 -34.94
CA GLU A 682 2.66 -37.17 -34.92
C GLU A 682 3.08 -37.58 -33.52
N THR A 683 2.80 -36.79 -32.48
CA THR A 683 3.16 -37.15 -31.09
C THR A 683 2.44 -38.43 -30.67
N THR A 684 1.13 -38.53 -30.93
CA THR A 684 0.34 -39.72 -30.60
C THR A 684 0.82 -40.95 -31.37
N LEU A 685 1.03 -40.83 -32.67
CA LEU A 685 1.40 -41.97 -33.52
C LEU A 685 2.86 -42.40 -33.33
N LYS A 686 3.78 -41.47 -33.10
CA LYS A 686 5.18 -41.79 -32.70
C LYS A 686 5.19 -42.53 -31.38
N ALA A 687 4.52 -42.00 -30.35
CA ALA A 687 4.44 -42.65 -29.04
C ALA A 687 3.81 -44.04 -29.11
N ALA A 688 2.80 -44.26 -29.96
CA ALA A 688 2.18 -45.57 -30.15
C ALA A 688 3.11 -46.58 -30.84
N LEU A 689 3.84 -46.17 -31.89
CA LEU A 689 4.78 -47.01 -32.63
C LEU A 689 6.09 -47.29 -31.85
N GLU A 690 6.47 -46.39 -30.95
CA GLU A 690 7.61 -46.55 -30.03
C GLU A 690 7.24 -47.33 -28.75
N SER A 691 5.95 -47.63 -28.55
CA SER A 691 5.40 -48.39 -27.41
C SER A 691 4.84 -49.75 -27.83
N GLN A 692 4.44 -50.57 -26.86
CA GLN A 692 3.75 -51.84 -27.10
C GLN A 692 2.23 -51.61 -27.24
N LYS A 693 1.82 -50.85 -28.26
CA LYS A 693 0.40 -50.52 -28.55
C LYS A 693 -0.02 -50.86 -29.99
N ALA A 694 -1.22 -51.43 -30.16
CA ALA A 694 -1.92 -51.43 -31.45
C ALA A 694 -2.62 -50.08 -31.69
N VAL A 695 -2.87 -49.76 -32.97
CA VAL A 695 -3.41 -48.47 -33.40
C VAL A 695 -4.66 -48.66 -34.27
N GLY A 696 -5.76 -48.07 -33.82
CA GLY A 696 -6.96 -47.79 -34.61
C GLY A 696 -7.03 -46.30 -34.93
N LEU A 697 -7.69 -45.95 -36.02
CA LEU A 697 -7.79 -44.58 -36.50
C LEU A 697 -9.19 -44.32 -37.04
N ASN A 698 -9.84 -43.26 -36.56
CA ASN A 698 -11.06 -42.75 -37.19
C ASN A 698 -10.69 -41.64 -38.18
N ARG A 699 -10.93 -41.91 -39.46
CA ARG A 699 -10.99 -40.86 -40.48
C ARG A 699 -12.40 -40.26 -40.51
N TYR A 700 -12.47 -38.96 -40.76
CA TYR A 700 -13.73 -38.24 -40.87
C TYR A 700 -13.86 -37.57 -42.25
N GLY A 701 -15.06 -37.63 -42.81
CA GLY A 701 -15.47 -36.88 -43.99
C GLY A 701 -15.74 -35.40 -43.66
N ALA A 702 -15.67 -34.54 -44.66
CA ALA A 702 -16.11 -33.13 -44.56
C ALA A 702 -17.62 -32.97 -44.31
N ASP A 703 -18.40 -34.05 -44.51
CA ASP A 703 -19.81 -34.19 -44.15
C ASP A 703 -20.04 -34.76 -42.73
N GLY A 704 -18.95 -35.00 -41.98
CA GLY A 704 -18.98 -35.61 -40.64
C GLY A 704 -19.00 -37.14 -40.64
N THR A 705 -18.95 -37.82 -41.79
CA THR A 705 -18.97 -39.29 -41.84
C THR A 705 -17.71 -39.91 -41.21
N GLN A 706 -17.87 -40.68 -40.13
CA GLN A 706 -16.78 -41.41 -39.49
C GLN A 706 -16.53 -42.76 -40.18
N HIS A 707 -15.26 -43.12 -40.40
CA HIS A 707 -14.87 -44.48 -40.73
C HIS A 707 -13.63 -44.92 -39.95
N ALA A 708 -13.77 -46.02 -39.21
CA ALA A 708 -12.70 -46.63 -38.42
C ALA A 708 -11.87 -47.59 -39.27
N ILE A 709 -10.54 -47.51 -39.14
CA ILE A 709 -9.55 -48.34 -39.83
C ILE A 709 -8.40 -48.72 -38.89
N THR A 710 -7.70 -49.82 -39.18
CA THR A 710 -6.52 -50.24 -38.39
C THR A 710 -5.24 -49.70 -39.01
N LEU A 711 -4.27 -49.28 -38.20
CA LEU A 711 -2.96 -48.79 -38.64
C LEU A 711 -1.86 -49.72 -38.10
N TRP A 712 -1.00 -50.21 -39.00
CA TRP A 712 0.08 -51.16 -38.66
C TRP A 712 1.49 -50.58 -38.75
N GLY A 713 1.68 -49.45 -39.42
CA GLY A 713 2.95 -48.75 -39.47
C GLY A 713 2.85 -47.34 -40.04
N ALA A 714 3.97 -46.63 -40.03
CA ALA A 714 4.12 -45.31 -40.64
C ALA A 714 5.51 -45.13 -41.27
N ALA A 715 5.56 -44.35 -42.35
CA ALA A 715 6.78 -43.94 -43.04
C ALA A 715 7.21 -42.55 -42.57
N PHE A 716 8.50 -42.40 -42.30
CA PHE A 716 9.12 -41.21 -41.74
C PHE A 716 10.21 -40.67 -42.68
N ASP A 717 10.23 -39.35 -42.90
CA ASP A 717 11.33 -38.68 -43.58
C ASP A 717 12.55 -38.42 -42.65
N GLU A 718 13.61 -37.85 -43.21
CA GLU A 718 14.87 -37.54 -42.52
C GLU A 718 14.76 -36.41 -41.47
N ASP A 719 13.68 -35.62 -41.51
CA ASP A 719 13.33 -34.65 -40.47
C ASP A 719 12.32 -35.24 -39.47
N ASN A 720 12.10 -36.57 -39.52
CA ASN A 720 11.25 -37.39 -38.66
C ASN A 720 9.76 -37.01 -38.72
N ASN A 721 9.28 -36.43 -39.82
CA ASN A 721 7.84 -36.21 -40.05
C ASN A 721 7.15 -37.49 -40.53
N ILE A 722 5.86 -37.66 -40.24
CA ILE A 722 5.07 -38.80 -40.76
C ILE A 722 4.55 -38.44 -42.16
N ILE A 723 5.12 -39.07 -43.18
CA ILE A 723 4.81 -38.81 -44.59
C ILE A 723 3.82 -39.81 -45.20
N ALA A 724 3.68 -41.00 -44.62
CA ALA A 724 2.65 -41.98 -44.99
C ALA A 724 2.30 -42.91 -43.82
N ILE A 725 1.14 -43.56 -43.90
CA ILE A 725 0.68 -44.61 -42.96
C ILE A 725 0.26 -45.86 -43.71
N TYR A 726 0.38 -47.03 -43.07
CA TYR A 726 0.00 -48.33 -43.63
C TYR A 726 -1.22 -48.87 -42.88
N ILE A 727 -2.35 -49.01 -43.58
CA ILE A 727 -3.66 -49.29 -42.97
C ILE A 727 -4.32 -50.57 -43.50
N GLY A 728 -5.12 -51.22 -42.66
CA GLY A 728 -6.15 -52.17 -43.08
C GLY A 728 -7.49 -51.45 -43.13
N ASP A 729 -8.00 -51.18 -44.33
CA ASP A 729 -9.36 -50.65 -44.51
C ASP A 729 -10.36 -51.81 -44.63
N ASN A 730 -11.25 -51.93 -43.64
CA ASN A 730 -12.23 -53.00 -43.58
C ASN A 730 -13.38 -52.87 -44.59
N ASN A 731 -13.44 -51.77 -45.36
CA ASN A 731 -14.31 -51.64 -46.53
C ASN A 731 -13.71 -52.23 -47.81
N ASP A 732 -12.39 -52.44 -47.87
CA ASP A 732 -11.73 -52.89 -49.09
C ASP A 732 -12.00 -54.38 -49.36
N VAL A 733 -12.31 -54.71 -50.61
CA VAL A 733 -12.53 -56.10 -51.03
C VAL A 733 -11.23 -56.90 -50.99
N SER A 734 -10.09 -56.32 -51.37
CA SER A 734 -8.80 -57.01 -51.44
C SER A 734 -8.16 -57.25 -50.06
N ASN A 735 -7.68 -58.46 -49.80
CA ASN A 735 -7.04 -58.83 -48.53
C ASN A 735 -5.60 -58.27 -48.39
N LYS A 736 -5.43 -56.95 -48.23
CA LYS A 736 -4.12 -56.31 -48.15
C LYS A 736 -4.09 -55.04 -47.30
N ILE A 737 -2.89 -54.67 -46.85
CA ILE A 737 -2.59 -53.38 -46.23
C ILE A 737 -2.29 -52.36 -47.34
N VAL A 738 -2.84 -51.16 -47.18
CA VAL A 738 -2.80 -50.05 -48.15
C VAL A 738 -2.04 -48.87 -47.56
N PRO A 739 -1.10 -48.23 -48.30
CA PRO A 739 -0.46 -47.01 -47.86
C PRO A 739 -1.30 -45.79 -48.25
N TYR A 740 -1.39 -44.83 -47.35
CA TYR A 740 -1.88 -43.48 -47.65
C TYR A 740 -0.81 -42.48 -47.27
N GLY A 741 -0.51 -41.54 -48.15
CA GLY A 741 0.35 -40.40 -47.83
C GLY A 741 -0.36 -39.46 -46.86
N ILE A 742 0.41 -38.76 -46.05
CA ILE A 742 -0.08 -37.69 -45.18
C ILE A 742 0.28 -36.35 -45.83
N TRP A 743 -0.64 -35.38 -45.77
CA TRP A 743 -0.40 -34.00 -46.19
C TRP A 743 -1.25 -33.03 -45.35
N TYR A 744 -1.02 -31.73 -45.52
CA TYR A 744 -1.68 -30.65 -44.78
C TYR A 744 -2.08 -29.54 -45.76
N LYS A 745 -3.18 -28.83 -45.49
CA LYS A 745 -3.72 -27.76 -46.36
C LYS A 745 -2.67 -26.66 -46.63
N ASP A 746 -2.77 -26.03 -47.81
CA ASP A 746 -1.93 -24.89 -48.20
C ASP A 746 -1.98 -23.77 -47.15
N GLY A 747 -0.83 -23.51 -46.50
CA GLY A 747 -0.68 -22.52 -45.44
C GLY A 747 -0.36 -23.09 -44.07
N VAL A 748 -0.49 -24.41 -43.85
CA VAL A 748 -0.08 -25.06 -42.59
C VAL A 748 1.45 -25.12 -42.48
N ASP A 749 2.00 -24.49 -41.43
CA ASP A 749 3.41 -24.62 -41.08
C ASP A 749 3.69 -25.99 -40.44
N ILE A 750 4.24 -26.91 -41.23
CA ILE A 750 4.64 -28.26 -40.83
C ILE A 750 5.75 -28.32 -39.76
N TYR A 751 6.43 -27.20 -39.47
CA TYR A 751 7.50 -27.07 -38.48
C TYR A 751 7.11 -26.27 -37.22
N ALA A 752 5.88 -25.73 -37.16
CA ALA A 752 5.36 -24.93 -36.07
C ALA A 752 5.48 -25.63 -34.71
N GLU A 753 5.99 -24.91 -33.71
CA GLU A 753 6.19 -25.44 -32.35
C GLU A 753 5.03 -25.11 -31.41
N THR A 754 4.39 -23.96 -31.64
CA THR A 754 3.14 -23.53 -31.02
C THR A 754 1.94 -24.17 -31.72
N GLU A 755 0.94 -24.63 -30.96
CA GLU A 755 -0.36 -24.97 -31.57
C GLU A 755 -0.96 -23.70 -32.22
N PRO A 756 -1.56 -23.80 -33.42
CA PRO A 756 -2.31 -22.72 -34.02
C PRO A 756 -3.61 -22.44 -33.24
N VAL A 757 -4.12 -21.22 -33.35
CA VAL A 757 -5.49 -20.92 -32.91
C VAL A 757 -6.46 -21.52 -33.92
N ILE A 758 -7.18 -22.57 -33.49
CA ILE A 758 -8.19 -23.25 -34.31
C ILE A 758 -9.37 -22.29 -34.55
N ASP A 759 -9.70 -22.03 -35.82
CA ASP A 759 -10.91 -21.30 -36.18
C ASP A 759 -12.13 -22.21 -35.98
N SER A 760 -13.14 -21.75 -35.23
CA SER A 760 -14.42 -22.45 -35.05
C SER A 760 -15.20 -22.69 -36.36
N ASN A 761 -14.83 -21.99 -37.46
CA ASN A 761 -15.50 -22.09 -38.76
C ASN A 761 -14.83 -23.09 -39.74
N ASP A 762 -13.53 -23.35 -39.60
CA ASP A 762 -12.85 -24.51 -40.21
C ASP A 762 -11.96 -25.17 -39.14
N PRO A 763 -12.56 -25.87 -38.16
CA PRO A 763 -11.83 -26.47 -37.05
C PRO A 763 -10.93 -27.64 -37.47
N HIS A 764 -10.94 -27.99 -38.77
CA HIS A 764 -10.16 -29.07 -39.35
C HIS A 764 -9.06 -28.59 -40.30
N TYR A 765 -8.81 -27.27 -40.38
CA TYR A 765 -7.81 -26.69 -41.27
C TYR A 765 -6.39 -27.26 -41.04
N PHE A 766 -6.03 -27.55 -39.79
CA PHE A 766 -4.69 -28.01 -39.39
C PHE A 766 -4.54 -29.54 -39.29
N ASN A 767 -5.62 -30.30 -39.55
CA ASN A 767 -5.59 -31.76 -39.48
C ASN A 767 -4.68 -32.37 -40.57
N PRO A 768 -4.11 -33.57 -40.34
CA PRO A 768 -3.52 -34.37 -41.41
C PRO A 768 -4.62 -34.94 -42.31
N TYR A 769 -4.49 -34.67 -43.61
CA TYR A 769 -5.34 -35.19 -44.68
C TYR A 769 -4.64 -36.35 -45.41
N PHE A 770 -5.41 -37.17 -46.11
CA PHE A 770 -4.88 -38.31 -46.87
C PHE A 770 -4.53 -37.95 -48.31
N PHE A 771 -3.41 -38.48 -48.79
CA PHE A 771 -3.06 -38.59 -50.20
C PHE A 771 -3.24 -40.03 -50.65
N ASN A 772 -4.08 -40.25 -51.66
CA ASN A 772 -4.28 -41.58 -52.26
C ASN A 772 -3.27 -41.77 -53.39
N TYR A 773 -2.28 -42.65 -53.17
CA TYR A 773 -1.28 -42.99 -54.17
C TYR A 773 -1.90 -43.55 -55.45
N SER A 774 -2.80 -44.53 -55.38
CA SER A 774 -3.33 -45.16 -56.60
C SER A 774 -4.13 -44.20 -57.47
N ASN A 775 -4.82 -43.21 -56.91
CA ASN A 775 -5.46 -42.13 -57.69
C ASN A 775 -4.54 -40.93 -57.97
N ASN A 776 -3.31 -40.91 -57.44
CA ASN A 776 -2.37 -39.79 -57.41
C ASN A 776 -3.06 -38.46 -57.01
N SER A 777 -3.85 -38.50 -55.92
CA SER A 777 -4.78 -37.43 -55.56
C SER A 777 -4.77 -37.09 -54.07
N TYR A 778 -4.67 -35.81 -53.76
CA TYR A 778 -5.03 -35.25 -52.45
C TYR A 778 -6.53 -35.43 -52.20
N ASN A 779 -6.91 -35.68 -50.95
CA ASN A 779 -8.31 -35.94 -50.54
C ASN A 779 -8.72 -34.97 -49.43
N ASP A 780 -8.96 -33.72 -49.82
CA ASP A 780 -9.41 -32.58 -49.00
C ASP A 780 -10.70 -32.85 -48.22
N ASN A 781 -11.45 -33.90 -48.59
CA ASN A 781 -12.66 -34.34 -47.91
C ASN A 781 -12.40 -35.29 -46.74
N HIS A 782 -11.19 -35.83 -46.55
CA HIS A 782 -10.92 -36.85 -45.51
C HIS A 782 -9.65 -36.57 -44.70
N TYR A 783 -9.81 -36.50 -43.38
CA TYR A 783 -8.75 -36.24 -42.42
C TYR A 783 -8.72 -37.24 -41.26
N VAL A 784 -7.59 -37.35 -40.55
CA VAL A 784 -7.53 -38.06 -39.26
C VAL A 784 -8.13 -37.15 -38.18
N GLY A 785 -9.26 -37.55 -37.59
CA GLY A 785 -9.86 -36.82 -36.46
C GLY A 785 -9.65 -37.48 -35.10
N GLN A 786 -9.30 -38.78 -35.08
CA GLN A 786 -9.02 -39.49 -33.83
C GLN A 786 -8.05 -40.65 -34.05
N ILE A 787 -7.15 -40.86 -33.08
CA ILE A 787 -6.37 -42.09 -32.93
C ILE A 787 -6.85 -42.81 -31.67
N ILE A 788 -7.05 -44.11 -31.78
CA ILE A 788 -7.34 -45.03 -30.67
C ILE A 788 -6.13 -45.92 -30.50
N THR A 789 -5.64 -46.11 -29.28
CA THR A 789 -4.54 -47.07 -29.03
C THR A 789 -4.95 -48.11 -28.00
N LEU A 790 -4.48 -49.34 -28.19
CA LEU A 790 -4.65 -50.44 -27.26
C LEU A 790 -3.28 -50.93 -26.81
N ASP A 791 -2.92 -50.62 -25.57
CA ASP A 791 -1.70 -51.09 -24.93
C ASP A 791 -1.80 -52.57 -24.55
N LYS A 792 -0.65 -53.26 -24.60
CA LYS A 792 -0.51 -54.64 -24.11
C LYS A 792 -0.90 -54.79 -22.62
N GLY A 793 -0.81 -53.73 -21.84
CA GLY A 793 -1.28 -53.66 -20.45
C GLY A 793 -0.31 -54.26 -19.44
N GLU A 794 1.01 -54.15 -19.67
CA GLU A 794 2.02 -54.87 -18.87
C GLU A 794 1.99 -54.49 -17.37
N ALA A 795 1.70 -53.23 -17.06
CA ALA A 795 1.56 -52.74 -15.68
C ALA A 795 0.31 -53.30 -14.99
N GLN A 796 -0.83 -53.29 -15.68
CA GLN A 796 -2.11 -53.84 -15.21
C GLN A 796 -1.99 -55.36 -14.98
N TRP A 797 -1.33 -56.08 -15.89
CA TRP A 797 -1.02 -57.49 -15.71
C TRP A 797 -0.09 -57.72 -14.51
N ALA A 798 0.96 -56.92 -14.32
CA ALA A 798 1.86 -57.02 -13.16
C ALA A 798 1.10 -56.81 -11.83
N GLU A 799 0.22 -55.82 -11.79
CA GLU A 799 -0.64 -55.52 -10.64
C GLU A 799 -1.64 -56.65 -10.34
N TRP A 800 -2.26 -57.21 -11.38
CA TRP A 800 -3.17 -58.35 -11.23
C TRP A 800 -2.44 -59.61 -10.71
N LYS A 801 -1.25 -59.91 -11.25
CA LYS A 801 -0.38 -61.01 -10.79
C LYS A 801 0.04 -60.82 -9.33
N ARG A 802 0.28 -59.57 -8.90
CA ARG A 802 0.61 -59.22 -7.50
C ARG A 802 -0.55 -59.43 -6.53
N LYS A 803 -1.80 -59.33 -7.00
CA LYS A 803 -3.03 -59.64 -6.22
C LYS A 803 -3.40 -61.13 -6.25
N HIS A 804 -2.91 -61.89 -7.24
CA HIS A 804 -3.21 -63.31 -7.44
C HIS A 804 -1.91 -64.16 -7.56
N PRO A 805 -1.07 -64.21 -6.49
CA PRO A 805 0.21 -64.93 -6.47
C PRO A 805 0.06 -66.43 -6.74
#